data_AF-A0A8D1EA67-F1
#
_entry.id   AF-A0A8D1EA67-F1
#
_cell.length_a   1.000
_cell.length_b   1.000
_cell.length_c   1.000
_cell.angle_alpha   90.00
_cell.angle_beta   90.00
_cell.angle_gamma   90.00
#
_symmetry.space_group_name_H-M   'P 1'
#
loop_
_entity.id
_entity.type
_entity.pdbx_description
1 polymer ?
#
loop_
_entity_poly.entity_id
_entity_poly.type
_entity_poly.pdbx_seq_one_letter_code
_entity_poly.pdbx_strand_id
1 'polypeptide(L)'
;MQVLGGAPELQLPACPRRPEAPPPASRCIVEDESGRGSQTLADLAGALGHRAQGSGGRRGFGNAGGEDDPERGAAAAEVGGRKLETLCAPGAAPARPCLASLCPWGRPGKGRQLSGGMGAVRAAVGLGWLPPPTANRGLPLGLSHLPTDCPGAESRGKGRQGALGWKLGERLRPLLAASSNPLLSLALRNPKTKPDALSSEASTREKRIQTESKSFAVGMFKGQLTTDQVFPYPSVLNEDQTQVLQELVGPVSRFFEEVNDPAKNDMLERVEETTMQGLKELGAFGLQVPSELGGVGLCNTQYARLVEIVGMHDLGVGIVLGAHQSIGFKGILLFGTKAQKEKYLPKVASGEVMAAFCLTEPSSGSDAASIRSSAVPSPCGKYYTLNGSKIWISNGGLADLFTVFAKTPVTDPATGAVKEKITAFLVERGFGGVTHGPPEKKMGIKASNTAEVYFDEVQVPTENVLGEVGGGFKVAMHILNNGRFGMAAAMAGTMKAIIAKAVNHAANRTQFGEKIHNFGVIQEKLARMAMLQYVTESMAYMVSANMDQGSTDFQIEAAISKIFGSEAAWKVTDECIQVMGGMGFMKEPGVERVLRDLRIFRIFEGTNDILRLFVALQGCMDKGKELSGLGNALKNPFGNAGLLLGEASKQLRRRAGLGSGLSLSGIIHPELSRSGQLAVQALEQFATVVEVKLIKHKKDIVNEQFVLQRLADSAIDLYAMVVVLSRASRSLSEGQSTAQHEKMLCDSWCIEAAARIRENMAALQSDPQQQELFRNFKSISKALIERGGVVTSNPLGV
;
A
#
# COMPACT_ATOMS: atom_id res chain seq x y z
N MET A 1 13.88 -79.20 -3.45
CA MET A 1 13.54 -78.25 -2.35
C MET A 1 12.08 -77.84 -2.57
N GLN A 2 11.13 -77.97 -1.63
CA GLN A 2 11.09 -77.54 -0.22
C GLN A 2 11.11 -76.01 -0.04
N VAL A 3 10.21 -75.38 0.74
CA VAL A 3 8.94 -75.85 1.36
C VAL A 3 8.12 -74.63 1.85
N LEU A 4 6.77 -74.64 1.69
CA LEU A 4 5.68 -73.93 2.44
C LEU A 4 5.83 -72.41 2.81
N GLY A 5 4.77 -71.60 3.03
CA GLY A 5 3.32 -71.83 3.24
C GLY A 5 2.90 -71.30 4.63
N GLY A 6 1.75 -70.64 4.87
CA GLY A 6 0.61 -70.27 4.00
C GLY A 6 -0.32 -69.23 4.66
N ALA A 7 -1.54 -69.03 4.12
CA ALA A 7 -2.53 -68.02 4.54
C ALA A 7 -3.57 -68.56 5.56
N PRO A 8 -4.71 -67.86 5.84
CA PRO A 8 -5.86 -67.98 4.92
C PRO A 8 -6.69 -66.69 4.67
N GLU A 9 -7.56 -66.77 3.65
CA GLU A 9 -8.59 -65.77 3.29
C GLU A 9 -9.91 -65.98 4.06
N LEU A 10 -10.86 -65.04 3.90
CA LEU A 10 -12.30 -65.29 3.99
C LEU A 10 -13.05 -64.44 2.94
N GLN A 11 -14.10 -65.00 2.33
CA GLN A 11 -14.66 -64.53 1.05
C GLN A 11 -15.96 -63.69 1.15
N LEU A 12 -16.30 -63.06 0.02
CA LEU A 12 -17.44 -62.13 -0.19
C LEU A 12 -18.82 -62.82 -0.18
N PRO A 13 -19.91 -62.03 -0.09
CA PRO A 13 -20.78 -61.89 -1.28
C PRO A 13 -21.04 -60.42 -1.69
N ALA A 14 -21.84 -60.19 -2.75
CA ALA A 14 -21.81 -58.94 -3.53
C ALA A 14 -23.18 -58.39 -4.00
N CYS A 15 -23.13 -57.21 -4.67
CA CYS A 15 -24.20 -56.47 -5.37
C CYS A 15 -25.24 -55.70 -4.51
N PRO A 16 -25.95 -54.69 -5.09
CA PRO A 16 -25.92 -54.19 -6.48
C PRO A 16 -25.51 -52.70 -6.65
N ARG A 17 -25.25 -52.26 -7.90
CA ARG A 17 -25.11 -50.85 -8.32
C ARG A 17 -26.27 -50.40 -9.22
N ARG A 18 -26.74 -49.15 -9.09
CA ARG A 18 -27.55 -48.36 -10.06
C ARG A 18 -27.76 -46.92 -9.53
N PRO A 19 -28.04 -45.91 -10.37
CA PRO A 19 -27.14 -45.39 -11.41
C PRO A 19 -26.94 -43.86 -11.32
N GLU A 20 -25.85 -43.34 -11.89
CA GLU A 20 -25.66 -41.88 -12.05
C GLU A 20 -26.37 -41.36 -13.32
N ALA A 21 -26.76 -40.08 -13.31
CA ALA A 21 -27.43 -39.40 -14.43
C ALA A 21 -26.44 -38.46 -15.18
N PRO A 22 -26.55 -38.32 -16.51
CA PRO A 22 -25.56 -37.61 -17.32
C PRO A 22 -25.82 -36.09 -17.45
N PRO A 23 -24.77 -35.28 -17.70
CA PRO A 23 -24.92 -33.91 -18.20
C PRO A 23 -25.38 -33.89 -19.67
N PRO A 24 -26.06 -32.80 -20.13
CA PRO A 24 -26.54 -32.70 -21.50
C PRO A 24 -25.42 -32.40 -22.50
N ALA A 25 -25.55 -32.91 -23.74
CA ALA A 25 -24.60 -32.69 -24.82
C ALA A 25 -25.28 -32.43 -26.17
N SER A 26 -24.66 -31.57 -26.96
CA SER A 26 -24.84 -31.41 -28.42
C SER A 26 -23.43 -31.38 -29.03
N ARG A 27 -22.96 -32.30 -29.90
CA ARG A 27 -23.47 -32.74 -31.22
C ARG A 27 -23.63 -31.56 -32.21
N CYS A 28 -23.20 -31.63 -33.47
CA CYS A 28 -22.55 -32.70 -34.28
C CYS A 28 -21.82 -32.04 -35.49
N ILE A 29 -20.98 -32.68 -36.32
CA ILE A 29 -20.54 -34.09 -36.50
C ILE A 29 -19.07 -34.11 -37.03
N VAL A 30 -18.52 -35.30 -37.34
CA VAL A 30 -17.31 -35.50 -38.18
C VAL A 30 -17.64 -36.56 -39.25
N GLU A 31 -17.12 -36.40 -40.46
CA GLU A 31 -17.03 -37.47 -41.50
C GLU A 31 -15.60 -37.53 -42.07
N ASP A 32 -15.32 -38.53 -42.91
CA ASP A 32 -14.12 -39.37 -42.78
C ASP A 32 -13.35 -39.65 -44.11
N GLU A 33 -12.33 -40.50 -44.00
CA GLU A 33 -11.58 -41.24 -45.03
C GLU A 33 -10.51 -40.52 -45.86
N SER A 34 -9.25 -40.87 -45.59
CA SER A 34 -8.56 -41.89 -46.42
C SER A 34 -7.20 -42.29 -45.82
N GLY A 35 -6.79 -43.55 -45.99
CA GLY A 35 -5.64 -44.12 -45.27
C GLY A 35 -4.63 -44.92 -46.12
N ARG A 36 -3.51 -45.27 -45.44
CA ARG A 36 -2.37 -46.18 -45.75
C ARG A 36 -1.16 -45.63 -44.96
N GLY A 37 -0.23 -46.43 -44.40
CA GLY A 37 -0.11 -47.88 -44.31
C GLY A 37 0.98 -48.26 -43.29
N SER A 38 1.12 -49.56 -42.96
CA SER A 38 1.99 -50.07 -41.88
C SER A 38 3.45 -50.35 -42.28
N GLN A 39 4.39 -50.31 -41.31
CA GLN A 39 5.29 -51.44 -40.95
C GLN A 39 6.24 -51.10 -39.76
N THR A 40 7.22 -51.95 -39.45
CA THR A 40 7.68 -52.24 -38.08
C THR A 40 9.20 -52.46 -37.88
N LEU A 41 9.65 -52.21 -36.64
CA LEU A 41 10.72 -52.91 -35.88
C LEU A 41 12.23 -52.66 -36.09
N ALA A 42 12.90 -52.54 -34.93
CA ALA A 42 14.18 -53.14 -34.50
C ALA A 42 15.54 -52.41 -34.65
N ASP A 43 16.38 -52.68 -33.64
CA ASP A 43 17.85 -52.63 -33.53
C ASP A 43 18.59 -51.27 -33.63
N LEU A 44 19.76 -51.07 -33.00
CA LEU A 44 20.64 -51.95 -32.19
C LEU A 44 21.38 -51.14 -31.10
N ALA A 45 22.00 -51.78 -30.10
CA ALA A 45 22.71 -51.10 -29.01
C ALA A 45 24.01 -51.80 -28.55
N GLY A 46 24.98 -51.00 -28.11
CA GLY A 46 26.01 -51.38 -27.11
C GLY A 46 27.46 -51.54 -27.60
N ALA A 47 28.40 -50.88 -26.89
CA ALA A 47 29.56 -51.51 -26.23
C ALA A 47 30.55 -50.48 -25.61
N LEU A 48 30.85 -50.64 -24.30
CA LEU A 48 32.16 -50.57 -23.60
C LEU A 48 33.18 -49.44 -23.98
N GLY A 49 33.89 -48.75 -23.08
CA GLY A 49 34.51 -49.10 -21.79
C GLY A 49 36.03 -48.74 -21.85
N HIS A 50 36.81 -48.46 -20.80
CA HIS A 50 36.61 -48.53 -19.34
C HIS A 50 37.83 -47.86 -18.60
N ARG A 51 37.62 -47.12 -17.50
CA ARG A 51 38.63 -46.77 -16.42
C ARG A 51 39.86 -45.90 -16.78
N ALA A 52 40.66 -45.34 -15.84
CA ALA A 52 40.39 -44.74 -14.50
C ALA A 52 41.69 -44.11 -13.89
N GLN A 53 41.54 -43.11 -12.99
CA GLN A 53 42.51 -42.61 -11.97
C GLN A 53 43.85 -41.97 -12.44
N GLY A 54 44.43 -41.05 -11.64
CA GLY A 54 45.74 -40.45 -11.92
C GLY A 54 46.08 -39.10 -11.24
N SER A 55 46.15 -39.07 -9.91
CA SER A 55 46.48 -37.93 -9.03
C SER A 55 47.66 -36.98 -9.40
N GLY A 56 47.53 -35.69 -9.05
CA GLY A 56 48.42 -35.12 -8.00
C GLY A 56 49.28 -33.86 -8.25
N GLY A 57 48.81 -32.69 -7.76
CA GLY A 57 49.66 -31.57 -7.28
C GLY A 57 50.42 -30.72 -8.32
N ARG A 58 51.20 -29.69 -7.95
CA ARG A 58 51.16 -28.74 -6.78
C ARG A 58 52.21 -27.62 -7.01
N ARG A 59 51.85 -26.34 -6.82
CA ARG A 59 52.74 -25.13 -6.85
C ARG A 59 53.30 -24.76 -8.25
N GLY A 60 53.63 -23.51 -8.56
CA GLY A 60 53.37 -22.23 -7.85
C GLY A 60 54.41 -21.13 -8.15
N PHE A 61 54.00 -19.85 -8.06
CA PHE A 61 54.79 -18.61 -8.31
C PHE A 61 55.25 -18.40 -9.78
N GLY A 62 55.43 -17.16 -10.28
CA GLY A 62 55.09 -15.84 -9.70
C GLY A 62 55.56 -14.64 -10.56
N ASN A 63 54.93 -13.47 -10.33
CA ASN A 63 55.30 -12.06 -10.64
C ASN A 63 56.13 -11.61 -11.88
N ALA A 64 55.67 -10.47 -12.43
CA ALA A 64 56.40 -9.41 -13.16
C ALA A 64 56.94 -9.72 -14.58
N GLY A 65 57.09 -8.72 -15.47
CA GLY A 65 56.64 -7.32 -15.40
C GLY A 65 57.35 -6.40 -16.42
N GLY A 66 56.65 -5.36 -16.88
CA GLY A 66 57.12 -4.37 -17.89
C GLY A 66 57.30 -4.92 -19.32
N GLU A 67 57.54 -4.12 -20.37
CA GLU A 67 57.13 -2.73 -20.69
C GLU A 67 57.47 -2.46 -22.19
N ASP A 68 57.17 -1.26 -22.71
CA ASP A 68 57.72 -0.65 -23.94
C ASP A 68 57.50 -1.27 -25.35
N ASP A 69 56.31 -1.00 -25.91
CA ASP A 69 56.08 -0.15 -27.11
C ASP A 69 56.73 -0.53 -28.50
N PRO A 70 56.74 0.28 -29.61
CA PRO A 70 55.95 -0.13 -30.78
C PRO A 70 56.62 0.03 -32.18
N GLU A 71 55.77 -0.05 -33.23
CA GLU A 71 55.87 0.50 -34.61
C GLU A 71 55.95 -0.46 -35.83
N ARG A 72 55.15 -0.09 -36.86
CA ARG A 72 55.21 -0.45 -38.30
C ARG A 72 54.91 -1.92 -38.67
N GLY A 73 54.36 -2.20 -39.86
CA GLY A 73 53.96 -1.33 -40.97
C GLY A 73 52.93 -1.97 -41.91
N ALA A 74 52.41 -1.22 -42.88
CA ALA A 74 51.25 -1.60 -43.69
C ALA A 74 51.59 -2.23 -45.05
N ALA A 75 50.65 -3.04 -45.57
CA ALA A 75 50.50 -3.36 -47.00
C ALA A 75 49.03 -3.68 -47.31
N ALA A 76 48.58 -3.49 -48.56
CA ALA A 76 47.20 -3.75 -49.01
C ALA A 76 47.17 -4.17 -50.48
N ALA A 77 46.18 -4.99 -50.88
CA ALA A 77 45.85 -5.26 -52.28
C ALA A 77 44.40 -5.76 -52.48
N GLU A 78 43.73 -5.13 -53.46
CA GLU A 78 42.82 -5.60 -54.52
C GLU A 78 42.11 -6.99 -54.41
N VAL A 79 40.82 -7.22 -54.75
CA VAL A 79 39.79 -6.63 -55.66
C VAL A 79 39.72 -7.26 -57.07
N GLY A 80 38.60 -7.97 -57.35
CA GLY A 80 38.11 -8.37 -58.68
C GLY A 80 37.13 -9.56 -58.62
N GLY A 81 36.11 -9.73 -59.50
CA GLY A 81 35.48 -8.78 -60.44
C GLY A 81 34.83 -9.46 -61.68
N ARG A 82 33.61 -9.00 -62.07
CA ARG A 82 32.82 -9.32 -63.32
C ARG A 82 31.98 -10.63 -63.25
N LYS A 83 30.64 -10.63 -63.43
CA LYS A 83 29.70 -10.44 -64.60
C LYS A 83 29.50 -11.73 -65.45
N LEU A 84 28.33 -12.12 -66.00
CA LEU A 84 26.87 -11.80 -65.88
C LEU A 84 26.08 -13.11 -66.32
N GLU A 85 24.93 -13.28 -67.01
CA GLU A 85 23.92 -12.46 -67.74
C GLU A 85 22.61 -13.27 -68.07
N THR A 86 21.38 -12.72 -67.92
CA THR A 86 20.06 -13.18 -68.51
C THR A 86 19.48 -14.60 -68.20
N LEU A 87 18.19 -14.99 -68.37
CA LEU A 87 16.94 -14.37 -68.92
C LEU A 87 15.62 -15.05 -68.40
N CYS A 88 14.54 -14.27 -68.19
CA CYS A 88 13.08 -14.62 -68.18
C CYS A 88 12.43 -15.61 -67.16
N ALA A 89 11.09 -15.61 -67.16
CA ALA A 89 10.14 -16.08 -66.11
C ALA A 89 8.95 -16.87 -66.77
N PRO A 90 7.78 -17.24 -66.13
CA PRO A 90 7.18 -16.83 -64.84
C PRO A 90 6.56 -17.93 -63.94
N GLY A 91 6.11 -17.58 -62.72
CA GLY A 91 5.19 -18.43 -61.93
C GLY A 91 4.95 -18.01 -60.47
N ALA A 92 3.68 -17.68 -60.14
CA ALA A 92 3.06 -17.60 -58.81
C ALA A 92 3.60 -16.62 -57.73
N ALA A 93 2.70 -16.20 -56.85
CA ALA A 93 2.92 -15.49 -55.57
C ALA A 93 2.31 -16.34 -54.42
N PRO A 94 2.53 -16.08 -53.11
CA PRO A 94 2.07 -14.85 -52.46
C PRO A 94 2.95 -14.36 -51.26
N ALA A 95 2.36 -13.42 -50.48
CA ALA A 95 2.75 -12.96 -49.14
C ALA A 95 3.97 -12.01 -48.99
N ARG A 96 3.73 -10.89 -48.30
CA ARG A 96 4.74 -9.95 -47.79
C ARG A 96 4.45 -9.62 -46.32
N PRO A 97 5.43 -9.64 -45.40
CA PRO A 97 5.41 -8.81 -44.22
C PRO A 97 5.91 -7.39 -44.55
N CYS A 98 5.31 -6.35 -43.95
CA CYS A 98 5.82 -4.98 -44.08
C CYS A 98 6.79 -4.65 -42.95
N LEU A 99 8.02 -4.28 -43.31
CA LEU A 99 8.99 -3.65 -42.41
C LEU A 99 9.12 -2.15 -42.71
N ALA A 100 9.59 -1.39 -41.73
CA ALA A 100 9.72 0.06 -41.83
C ALA A 100 10.77 0.50 -42.87
N SER A 101 10.58 1.70 -43.43
CA SER A 101 11.60 2.38 -44.23
C SER A 101 11.89 3.78 -43.66
N LEU A 102 13.15 3.99 -43.31
CA LEU A 102 13.75 5.33 -43.14
C LEU A 102 14.36 5.74 -44.49
N CYS A 103 14.37 7.03 -44.80
CA CYS A 103 15.05 7.56 -45.99
C CYS A 103 15.97 8.76 -45.61
N PRO A 104 17.14 8.91 -46.26
CA PRO A 104 18.21 9.80 -45.79
C PRO A 104 18.18 11.23 -46.38
N TRP A 105 19.14 12.05 -45.91
CA TRP A 105 19.28 13.49 -46.22
C TRP A 105 19.77 13.83 -47.64
N GLY A 106 19.37 15.01 -48.12
CA GLY A 106 20.00 15.77 -49.23
C GLY A 106 20.69 17.05 -48.74
N ARG A 107 21.68 17.57 -49.50
CA ARG A 107 22.64 18.62 -49.06
C ARG A 107 22.24 20.09 -49.40
N PRO A 108 22.85 21.11 -48.74
CA PRO A 108 22.39 22.51 -48.78
C PRO A 108 23.07 23.44 -49.81
N GLY A 109 22.51 24.64 -50.00
CA GLY A 109 23.00 25.71 -50.90
C GLY A 109 23.20 27.07 -50.21
N LYS A 110 24.22 27.82 -50.65
CA LYS A 110 24.86 28.98 -49.98
C LYS A 110 23.97 30.22 -49.78
N GLY A 111 24.09 30.83 -48.59
CA GLY A 111 23.37 32.03 -48.16
C GLY A 111 23.87 33.39 -48.68
N ARG A 112 23.34 34.46 -48.06
CA ARG A 112 23.87 35.84 -48.04
C ARG A 112 23.58 36.46 -46.67
N GLN A 113 24.45 37.37 -46.22
CA GLN A 113 24.18 38.24 -45.09
C GLN A 113 23.38 39.48 -45.52
N LEU A 114 22.64 40.07 -44.60
CA LEU A 114 22.54 41.54 -44.44
C LEU A 114 22.13 41.86 -42.99
N SER A 115 22.36 43.10 -42.57
CA SER A 115 22.31 43.51 -41.15
C SER A 115 21.47 44.76 -40.90
N GLY A 116 21.03 44.93 -39.65
CA GLY A 116 20.59 46.21 -39.08
C GLY A 116 19.08 46.41 -38.96
N GLY A 117 18.70 47.40 -38.13
CA GLY A 117 17.33 47.93 -38.06
C GLY A 117 16.65 47.82 -36.68
N MET A 118 16.89 48.77 -35.79
CA MET A 118 15.92 49.09 -34.73
C MET A 118 14.74 49.87 -35.34
N GLY A 119 13.51 49.59 -34.92
CA GLY A 119 12.33 50.31 -35.42
C GLY A 119 11.09 50.06 -34.58
N ALA A 120 10.80 50.99 -33.65
CA ALA A 120 9.55 50.98 -32.90
C ALA A 120 8.50 51.87 -33.59
N VAL A 121 7.27 51.38 -33.71
CA VAL A 121 6.10 52.19 -34.12
C VAL A 121 4.97 51.95 -33.11
N ARG A 122 4.18 53.00 -32.87
CA ARG A 122 3.13 53.10 -31.84
C ARG A 122 1.89 53.76 -32.47
N ALA A 123 0.75 53.68 -31.79
CA ALA A 123 -0.55 54.31 -32.16
C ALA A 123 -1.32 53.62 -33.31
N ALA A 124 -2.66 53.65 -33.37
CA ALA A 124 -3.63 54.11 -32.37
C ALA A 124 -5.04 53.49 -32.50
N VAL A 125 -5.75 53.56 -31.37
CA VAL A 125 -7.21 53.59 -31.13
C VAL A 125 -8.16 53.64 -32.34
N GLY A 126 -9.18 52.77 -32.32
CA GLY A 126 -10.47 52.97 -32.98
C GLY A 126 -11.62 52.51 -32.07
N LEU A 127 -12.60 53.38 -31.82
CA LEU A 127 -13.77 53.10 -30.96
C LEU A 127 -15.01 52.78 -31.81
N GLY A 128 -15.84 51.84 -31.34
CA GLY A 128 -17.16 51.51 -31.87
C GLY A 128 -18.04 50.91 -30.76
N TRP A 129 -19.34 51.20 -30.77
CA TRP A 129 -20.23 50.96 -29.61
C TRP A 129 -21.65 50.58 -30.05
N LEU A 130 -22.39 49.89 -29.15
CA LEU A 130 -23.83 49.57 -29.20
C LEU A 130 -24.31 48.53 -30.27
N PRO A 131 -25.52 47.94 -30.13
CA PRO A 131 -26.37 47.75 -28.94
C PRO A 131 -26.83 46.27 -28.70
N PRO A 132 -27.46 45.95 -27.55
CA PRO A 132 -28.11 44.65 -27.28
C PRO A 132 -29.63 44.64 -27.60
N PRO A 133 -30.25 43.46 -27.82
CA PRO A 133 -31.72 43.32 -27.90
C PRO A 133 -32.36 43.11 -26.50
N THR A 134 -33.57 43.62 -26.29
CA THR A 134 -34.35 43.40 -25.05
C THR A 134 -35.84 43.11 -25.30
N ALA A 135 -36.31 42.04 -24.65
CA ALA A 135 -37.63 41.83 -24.03
C ALA A 135 -38.99 42.01 -24.78
N ASN A 136 -39.85 40.99 -24.58
CA ASN A 136 -41.17 41.08 -23.88
C ASN A 136 -42.45 40.63 -24.65
N ARG A 137 -43.53 40.34 -23.89
CA ARG A 137 -44.85 39.74 -24.24
C ARG A 137 -44.82 38.20 -24.46
N GLY A 138 -45.81 37.40 -24.05
CA GLY A 138 -47.04 37.64 -23.26
C GLY A 138 -47.86 36.34 -22.98
N LEU A 139 -48.74 36.34 -21.98
CA LEU A 139 -49.68 35.26 -21.56
C LEU A 139 -50.89 35.09 -22.56
N PRO A 140 -51.83 34.09 -22.47
CA PRO A 140 -52.23 33.24 -21.32
C PRO A 140 -52.75 31.77 -21.56
N LEU A 141 -53.10 31.08 -20.45
CA LEU A 141 -54.19 30.05 -20.24
C LEU A 141 -54.15 28.59 -20.82
N GLY A 142 -54.71 27.64 -20.04
CA GLY A 142 -55.09 26.24 -20.40
C GLY A 142 -54.31 25.13 -19.64
N LEU A 143 -54.77 24.55 -18.52
CA LEU A 143 -55.67 23.37 -18.38
C LEU A 143 -55.31 22.19 -19.32
N SER A 144 -55.06 20.95 -18.89
CA SER A 144 -55.32 20.23 -17.60
C SER A 144 -54.18 19.21 -17.28
N HIS A 145 -54.22 18.12 -16.47
CA HIS A 145 -55.25 17.32 -15.77
C HIS A 145 -54.61 16.53 -14.58
N LEU A 146 -55.37 15.62 -13.93
CA LEU A 146 -54.99 14.64 -12.86
C LEU A 146 -55.53 13.22 -13.22
N PRO A 147 -55.05 12.08 -12.67
CA PRO A 147 -55.17 11.61 -11.26
C PRO A 147 -53.79 11.36 -10.59
N THR A 148 -53.58 11.30 -9.26
CA THR A 148 -54.14 10.49 -8.13
C THR A 148 -53.80 8.98 -8.24
N ASP A 149 -53.56 8.21 -7.16
CA ASP A 149 -53.94 8.35 -5.73
C ASP A 149 -52.88 7.88 -4.71
N CYS A 150 -53.03 8.35 -3.46
CA CYS A 150 -52.49 7.70 -2.26
C CYS A 150 -53.56 7.67 -1.14
N PRO A 151 -53.86 6.51 -0.53
CA PRO A 151 -54.35 6.42 0.83
C PRO A 151 -53.19 6.11 1.80
N GLY A 152 -53.25 6.45 3.09
CA GLY A 152 -54.29 7.16 3.82
C GLY A 152 -54.09 6.89 5.31
N ALA A 153 -53.84 7.93 6.12
CA ALA A 153 -53.58 7.79 7.54
C ALA A 153 -54.86 7.93 8.37
N GLU A 154 -54.95 7.25 9.51
CA GLU A 154 -55.90 7.62 10.55
C GLU A 154 -55.32 7.45 11.96
N SER A 155 -55.99 8.06 12.95
CA SER A 155 -55.49 8.21 14.31
C SER A 155 -56.62 8.27 15.33
N ARG A 156 -56.41 7.75 16.55
CA ARG A 156 -56.93 8.21 17.86
C ARG A 156 -56.78 7.11 18.93
N GLY A 157 -56.62 7.52 20.19
CA GLY A 157 -56.70 6.62 21.35
C GLY A 157 -56.21 7.30 22.64
N LYS A 158 -57.11 7.63 23.57
CA LYS A 158 -56.76 8.17 24.90
C LYS A 158 -56.73 7.05 25.94
N GLY A 159 -55.63 6.97 26.70
CA GLY A 159 -55.33 5.88 27.63
C GLY A 159 -56.16 5.79 28.91
N ARG A 160 -55.63 5.06 29.90
CA ARG A 160 -56.09 5.05 31.30
C ARG A 160 -54.96 4.63 32.26
N GLN A 161 -55.16 4.93 33.54
CA GLN A 161 -54.28 4.53 34.64
C GLN A 161 -54.54 3.07 35.06
N GLY A 162 -53.54 2.44 35.67
CA GLY A 162 -53.68 1.18 36.39
C GLY A 162 -52.47 0.96 37.30
N ALA A 163 -52.67 1.04 38.62
CA ALA A 163 -51.58 0.96 39.61
C ALA A 163 -51.89 -0.12 40.66
N LEU A 164 -50.97 -1.09 40.75
CA LEU A 164 -50.76 -2.12 41.78
C LEU A 164 -49.51 -2.89 41.30
N GLY A 165 -48.41 -3.07 42.03
CA GLY A 165 -48.12 -2.80 43.43
C GLY A 165 -48.21 -4.07 44.26
N TRP A 166 -47.09 -4.51 44.84
CA TRP A 166 -46.94 -5.28 46.09
C TRP A 166 -45.46 -5.26 46.53
N LYS A 167 -45.12 -5.84 47.69
CA LYS A 167 -43.93 -5.49 48.50
C LYS A 167 -43.32 -6.73 49.18
N LEU A 168 -42.05 -6.60 49.62
CA LEU A 168 -41.26 -7.55 50.44
C LEU A 168 -40.87 -8.88 49.74
N GLY A 169 -39.77 -9.55 50.12
CA GLY A 169 -38.72 -9.11 51.06
C GLY A 169 -37.63 -10.16 51.38
N GLU A 170 -36.48 -9.66 51.83
CA GLU A 170 -35.44 -10.25 52.73
C GLU A 170 -34.84 -11.67 52.54
N ARG A 171 -33.49 -11.72 52.65
CA ARG A 171 -32.64 -12.72 53.40
C ARG A 171 -32.72 -14.22 53.01
N LEU A 172 -31.64 -14.90 52.62
CA LEU A 172 -30.47 -15.24 53.48
C LEU A 172 -29.30 -15.91 52.68
N ARG A 173 -28.17 -16.11 53.38
CA ARG A 173 -26.96 -16.91 53.05
C ARG A 173 -26.61 -17.76 54.30
N PRO A 174 -25.61 -18.68 54.31
CA PRO A 174 -24.95 -19.43 53.23
C PRO A 174 -24.94 -20.96 53.54
N LEU A 175 -24.10 -21.75 52.86
CA LEU A 175 -23.31 -22.82 53.51
C LEU A 175 -22.00 -23.12 52.76
N LEU A 176 -21.07 -23.85 53.38
CA LEU A 176 -19.68 -24.08 52.95
C LEU A 176 -19.22 -25.53 53.20
N ALA A 177 -18.45 -26.12 52.28
CA ALA A 177 -17.45 -27.21 52.43
C ALA A 177 -16.86 -27.48 51.01
N ALA A 178 -15.55 -27.56 50.74
CA ALA A 178 -14.49 -28.46 51.25
C ALA A 178 -14.67 -29.92 50.74
N SER A 179 -13.64 -30.67 50.30
CA SER A 179 -12.16 -30.53 50.36
C SER A 179 -11.50 -30.91 48.98
N SER A 180 -10.19 -31.16 48.75
CA SER A 180 -9.01 -31.32 49.63
C SER A 180 -7.68 -30.98 48.93
N ASN A 181 -6.71 -30.56 49.75
CA ASN A 181 -5.27 -30.29 49.53
C ASN A 181 -4.45 -31.63 49.51
N PRO A 182 -3.08 -31.70 49.48
CA PRO A 182 -2.02 -30.68 49.26
C PRO A 182 -0.79 -31.18 48.41
N LEU A 183 0.39 -30.57 48.65
CA LEU A 183 1.81 -30.89 48.31
C LEU A 183 2.39 -30.09 47.11
N LEU A 184 3.56 -29.42 47.19
CA LEU A 184 4.58 -29.30 48.26
C LEU A 184 5.37 -27.96 48.18
N SER A 185 5.96 -27.50 49.30
CA SER A 185 7.18 -26.65 49.40
C SER A 185 7.15 -25.21 48.82
N LEU A 186 6.95 -24.15 49.61
CA LEU A 186 7.88 -23.46 50.54
C LEU A 186 8.84 -22.41 49.91
N ALA A 187 8.29 -21.22 49.64
CA ALA A 187 9.00 -19.94 49.64
C ALA A 187 7.99 -18.76 49.85
N LEU A 188 8.24 -17.73 50.66
CA LEU A 188 9.16 -17.66 51.81
C LEU A 188 8.55 -16.81 52.97
N ARG A 189 8.63 -15.46 52.94
CA ARG A 189 8.04 -14.56 53.96
C ARG A 189 7.48 -13.25 53.36
N ASN A 190 6.34 -12.83 53.91
CA ASN A 190 5.60 -11.59 53.61
C ASN A 190 5.92 -10.54 54.71
N PRO A 191 5.58 -9.24 54.55
CA PRO A 191 4.30 -8.82 55.13
C PRO A 191 3.53 -7.72 54.37
N LYS A 192 2.26 -8.06 54.06
CA LYS A 192 1.02 -7.30 54.32
C LYS A 192 1.13 -5.75 54.23
N THR A 193 0.32 -5.11 53.40
CA THR A 193 -1.12 -4.94 53.76
C THR A 193 -2.03 -4.64 52.56
N LYS A 194 -3.30 -5.01 52.72
CA LYS A 194 -4.48 -4.65 51.91
C LYS A 194 -5.74 -5.07 52.70
N PRO A 195 -6.92 -4.51 52.43
CA PRO A 195 -7.23 -3.18 51.88
C PRO A 195 -8.14 -2.37 52.83
N ASP A 196 -8.45 -1.13 52.46
CA ASP A 196 -9.70 -0.47 52.84
C ASP A 196 -10.31 0.22 51.61
N ALA A 197 -11.62 0.50 51.64
CA ALA A 197 -12.38 0.93 50.46
C ALA A 197 -13.39 2.05 50.78
N LEU A 198 -13.87 2.71 49.71
CA LEU A 198 -15.01 3.64 49.68
C LEU A 198 -14.83 4.99 50.41
N SER A 199 -14.42 6.03 49.68
CA SER A 199 -15.20 7.29 49.55
C SER A 199 -14.56 8.29 48.56
N SER A 200 -15.34 9.34 48.22
CA SER A 200 -14.95 10.51 47.41
C SER A 200 -14.46 10.30 45.96
N GLU A 201 -15.28 9.66 45.12
CA GLU A 201 -15.29 10.02 43.69
C GLU A 201 -15.97 11.39 43.51
N ALA A 202 -15.22 12.47 43.69
CA ALA A 202 -15.73 13.83 43.50
C ALA A 202 -14.68 14.82 42.97
N SER A 203 -14.85 15.24 41.71
CA SER A 203 -14.35 16.50 41.17
C SER A 203 -12.82 16.78 41.16
N THR A 204 -12.05 15.95 40.45
CA THR A 204 -10.78 16.41 39.82
C THR A 204 -10.80 16.17 38.32
N ARG A 205 -11.59 16.97 37.59
CA ARG A 205 -11.53 17.05 36.12
C ARG A 205 -10.29 17.85 35.72
N GLU A 206 -9.12 17.26 35.91
CA GLU A 206 -7.85 17.87 35.51
C GLU A 206 -7.90 18.27 34.03
N LYS A 207 -7.47 19.50 33.75
CA LYS A 207 -7.30 19.96 32.38
C LYS A 207 -6.15 19.16 31.78
N ARG A 208 -6.46 18.13 30.96
CA ARG A 208 -5.46 17.51 30.08
C ARG A 208 -4.77 18.62 29.30
N ILE A 209 -3.53 18.91 29.68
CA ILE A 209 -2.62 19.72 28.87
C ILE A 209 -2.52 18.99 27.53
N GLN A 210 -2.88 19.66 26.45
CA GLN A 210 -2.70 19.10 25.11
C GLN A 210 -1.20 19.12 24.81
N THR A 211 -0.53 18.01 25.06
CA THR A 211 0.84 17.78 24.60
C THR A 211 0.89 18.03 23.09
N GLU A 212 1.80 18.88 22.63
CA GLU A 212 1.96 19.14 21.20
C GLU A 212 2.38 17.86 20.47
N SER A 213 1.84 17.64 19.27
CA SER A 213 2.21 16.44 18.50
C SER A 213 3.67 16.49 18.08
N LYS A 214 4.34 15.35 18.27
CA LYS A 214 5.72 15.07 17.85
C LYS A 214 5.84 14.63 16.38
N SER A 215 4.71 14.51 15.65
CA SER A 215 4.70 14.21 14.21
C SER A 215 5.32 15.38 13.43
N PHE A 216 6.31 15.07 12.58
CA PHE A 216 6.86 16.03 11.62
C PHE A 216 5.79 16.46 10.62
N ALA A 217 4.94 15.53 10.17
CA ALA A 217 3.88 15.85 9.21
C ALA A 217 2.82 16.79 9.81
N VAL A 218 2.46 16.65 11.09
CA VAL A 218 1.60 17.62 11.78
C VAL A 218 2.32 18.96 11.97
N GLY A 219 3.63 18.95 12.24
CA GLY A 219 4.48 20.15 12.31
C GLY A 219 4.50 20.96 11.00
N MET A 220 4.82 20.32 9.88
CA MET A 220 5.05 21.03 8.61
C MET A 220 3.81 21.74 8.06
N PHE A 221 2.59 21.19 8.25
CA PHE A 221 1.34 21.88 7.88
C PHE A 221 1.06 23.15 8.72
N LYS A 222 1.63 23.25 9.93
CA LYS A 222 1.59 24.47 10.75
C LYS A 222 2.70 25.47 10.41
N GLY A 223 3.70 25.08 9.61
CA GLY A 223 4.94 25.82 9.41
C GLY A 223 5.90 25.70 10.60
N GLN A 224 5.99 24.51 11.19
CA GLN A 224 6.83 24.17 12.33
C GLN A 224 7.79 23.03 11.96
N LEU A 225 9.01 23.06 12.51
CA LEU A 225 10.05 22.07 12.25
C LEU A 225 10.15 21.08 13.43
N THR A 226 9.14 20.22 13.57
CA THR A 226 9.04 19.23 14.64
C THR A 226 9.89 17.99 14.29
N THR A 227 11.08 17.85 14.88
CA THR A 227 12.08 16.86 14.44
C THR A 227 12.17 15.59 15.28
N ASP A 228 11.48 15.49 16.42
CA ASP A 228 11.54 14.40 17.41
C ASP A 228 11.44 12.98 16.81
N GLN A 229 10.65 12.81 15.75
CA GLN A 229 10.38 11.53 15.08
C GLN A 229 11.11 11.37 13.74
N VAL A 230 12.15 12.19 13.50
CA VAL A 230 12.89 12.23 12.22
C VAL A 230 14.39 12.29 12.43
N PHE A 231 14.89 13.11 13.37
CA PHE A 231 16.32 13.36 13.56
C PHE A 231 16.77 13.14 15.02
N PRO A 232 17.91 12.45 15.27
CA PRO A 232 18.71 11.69 14.30
C PRO A 232 17.91 10.50 13.75
N TYR A 233 18.34 9.92 12.62
CA TYR A 233 17.63 8.77 12.04
C TYR A 233 17.65 7.61 13.06
N PRO A 234 16.49 7.07 13.43
CA PRO A 234 16.40 6.24 14.63
C PRO A 234 17.15 4.90 14.49
N SER A 235 17.73 4.45 15.60
CA SER A 235 18.10 3.07 15.84
C SER A 235 17.34 2.61 17.08
N VAL A 236 16.69 1.45 17.01
CA VAL A 236 15.72 0.98 18.03
C VAL A 236 15.94 -0.45 18.51
N LEU A 237 16.84 -1.19 17.87
CA LEU A 237 17.17 -2.55 18.27
C LEU A 237 18.31 -2.51 19.28
N ASN A 238 18.19 -3.30 20.35
CA ASN A 238 19.32 -3.64 21.20
C ASN A 238 20.18 -4.76 20.56
N GLU A 239 21.26 -5.16 21.24
CA GLU A 239 22.20 -6.18 20.74
C GLU A 239 21.50 -7.54 20.53
N ASP A 240 20.75 -8.02 21.53
CA ASP A 240 19.97 -9.27 21.46
C ASP A 240 19.00 -9.30 20.26
N GLN A 241 18.21 -8.23 20.10
CA GLN A 241 17.25 -8.08 18.99
C GLN A 241 17.94 -8.01 17.63
N THR A 242 19.15 -7.47 17.59
CA THR A 242 19.98 -7.40 16.37
C THR A 242 20.53 -8.78 16.03
N GLN A 243 21.02 -9.54 17.00
CA GLN A 243 21.48 -10.92 16.81
C GLN A 243 20.33 -11.83 16.35
N VAL A 244 19.20 -11.83 17.06
CA VAL A 244 17.99 -12.61 16.69
C VAL A 244 17.53 -12.28 15.26
N LEU A 245 17.62 -11.01 14.84
CA LEU A 245 17.28 -10.63 13.47
C LEU A 245 18.27 -11.17 12.44
N GLN A 246 19.58 -11.16 12.73
CA GLN A 246 20.60 -11.74 11.86
C GLN A 246 20.42 -13.26 11.70
N GLU A 247 20.12 -13.95 12.80
CA GLU A 247 19.88 -15.39 12.83
C GLU A 247 18.61 -15.79 12.04
N LEU A 248 17.57 -14.95 12.03
CA LEU A 248 16.35 -15.16 11.24
C LEU A 248 16.49 -14.79 9.75
N VAL A 249 17.26 -13.75 9.42
CA VAL A 249 17.41 -13.26 8.03
C VAL A 249 18.00 -14.34 7.10
N GLY A 250 19.02 -15.08 7.54
CA GLY A 250 19.68 -16.11 6.72
C GLY A 250 18.74 -17.26 6.29
N PRO A 251 18.05 -17.93 7.22
CA PRO A 251 17.04 -18.95 6.91
C PRO A 251 15.87 -18.42 6.06
N VAL A 252 15.36 -17.20 6.35
CA VAL A 252 14.25 -16.63 5.57
C VAL A 252 14.67 -16.31 4.13
N SER A 253 15.86 -15.76 3.90
CA SER A 253 16.41 -15.59 2.54
C SER A 253 16.52 -16.93 1.82
N ARG A 254 17.20 -17.93 2.40
CA ARG A 254 17.35 -19.26 1.75
C ARG A 254 16.01 -19.91 1.44
N PHE A 255 15.01 -19.78 2.30
CA PHE A 255 13.68 -20.31 2.02
C PHE A 255 13.06 -19.72 0.72
N PHE A 256 13.20 -18.41 0.51
CA PHE A 256 12.72 -17.74 -0.70
C PHE A 256 13.65 -17.87 -1.92
N GLU A 257 14.87 -18.39 -1.74
CA GLU A 257 15.86 -18.67 -2.78
C GLU A 257 15.83 -20.14 -3.25
N GLU A 258 15.57 -21.07 -2.33
CA GLU A 258 15.71 -22.53 -2.52
C GLU A 258 14.37 -23.29 -2.54
N VAL A 259 13.30 -22.77 -1.91
CA VAL A 259 12.02 -23.50 -1.71
C VAL A 259 10.82 -22.84 -2.39
N ASN A 260 10.77 -21.50 -2.49
CA ASN A 260 9.65 -20.78 -3.10
C ASN A 260 9.86 -20.48 -4.59
N ASP A 261 9.04 -21.04 -5.48
CA ASP A 261 8.97 -20.62 -6.90
C ASP A 261 7.80 -19.62 -7.11
N PRO A 262 8.09 -18.31 -7.27
CA PRO A 262 7.04 -17.29 -7.43
C PRO A 262 6.40 -17.28 -8.83
N ALA A 263 7.03 -17.90 -9.84
CA ALA A 263 6.45 -18.05 -11.18
C ALA A 263 5.46 -19.23 -11.22
N LYS A 264 5.75 -20.30 -10.46
CA LYS A 264 4.86 -21.45 -10.26
C LYS A 264 3.69 -21.11 -9.35
N ASN A 265 3.90 -20.32 -8.30
CA ASN A 265 2.84 -19.72 -7.48
C ASN A 265 1.85 -18.86 -8.33
N ASP A 266 2.34 -17.99 -9.23
CA ASP A 266 1.47 -17.22 -10.16
C ASP A 266 0.77 -18.10 -11.21
N MET A 267 1.39 -19.20 -11.64
CA MET A 267 0.80 -20.15 -12.59
C MET A 267 -0.29 -21.02 -11.95
N LEU A 268 -0.11 -21.45 -10.71
CA LEU A 268 -1.07 -22.29 -9.97
C LEU A 268 -2.23 -21.50 -9.36
N GLU A 269 -2.12 -20.17 -9.30
CA GLU A 269 -3.06 -19.25 -8.63
C GLU A 269 -3.29 -19.60 -7.14
N ARG A 270 -2.27 -20.22 -6.52
CA ARG A 270 -2.15 -20.49 -5.09
C ARG A 270 -0.67 -20.64 -4.74
N VAL A 271 -0.33 -20.43 -3.47
CA VAL A 271 0.98 -20.84 -2.92
C VAL A 271 1.07 -22.38 -2.99
N GLU A 272 2.25 -22.92 -3.34
CA GLU A 272 2.48 -24.38 -3.29
C GLU A 272 2.41 -24.96 -1.88
N GLU A 273 1.95 -26.20 -1.75
CA GLU A 273 1.74 -26.83 -0.42
C GLU A 273 3.05 -26.98 0.36
N THR A 274 4.14 -27.38 -0.30
CA THR A 274 5.48 -27.45 0.31
C THR A 274 5.95 -26.09 0.83
N THR A 275 5.67 -25.02 0.08
CA THR A 275 5.97 -23.64 0.49
C THR A 275 5.07 -23.19 1.62
N MET A 276 3.77 -23.48 1.56
CA MET A 276 2.78 -23.17 2.59
C MET A 276 3.16 -23.81 3.93
N GLN A 277 3.48 -25.11 3.94
CA GLN A 277 3.89 -25.83 5.13
C GLN A 277 5.26 -25.34 5.65
N GLY A 278 6.24 -25.15 4.76
CA GLY A 278 7.54 -24.61 5.15
C GLY A 278 7.48 -23.20 5.76
N LEU A 279 6.56 -22.34 5.31
CA LEU A 279 6.31 -21.03 5.92
C LEU A 279 5.70 -21.13 7.33
N LYS A 280 4.91 -22.18 7.62
CA LYS A 280 4.40 -22.45 8.98
C LYS A 280 5.53 -22.92 9.90
N GLU A 281 6.35 -23.86 9.43
CA GLU A 281 7.51 -24.39 10.16
C GLU A 281 8.58 -23.32 10.42
N LEU A 282 8.74 -22.35 9.51
CA LEU A 282 9.60 -21.16 9.66
C LEU A 282 9.01 -20.09 10.60
N GLY A 283 7.80 -20.28 11.13
CA GLY A 283 7.12 -19.32 12.02
C GLY A 283 6.62 -18.04 11.32
N ALA A 284 6.59 -18.02 9.97
CA ALA A 284 6.31 -16.82 9.18
C ALA A 284 4.87 -16.27 9.32
N PHE A 285 3.97 -17.05 9.93
CA PHE A 285 2.60 -16.65 10.27
C PHE A 285 2.52 -15.83 11.58
N GLY A 286 3.47 -16.05 12.51
CA GLY A 286 3.46 -15.51 13.88
C GLY A 286 4.51 -14.45 14.20
N LEU A 287 5.07 -13.74 13.20
CA LEU A 287 6.26 -12.91 13.39
C LEU A 287 6.10 -11.84 14.50
N GLN A 288 4.96 -11.14 14.52
CA GLN A 288 4.64 -10.11 15.53
C GLN A 288 3.85 -10.63 16.76
N VAL A 289 3.65 -11.94 16.88
CA VAL A 289 2.98 -12.51 18.07
C VAL A 289 4.03 -12.70 19.18
N PRO A 290 3.76 -12.32 20.44
CA PRO A 290 4.69 -12.54 21.55
C PRO A 290 5.05 -14.02 21.73
N SER A 291 6.28 -14.31 22.17
CA SER A 291 6.79 -15.69 22.27
C SER A 291 6.06 -16.51 23.34
N GLU A 292 5.62 -15.88 24.43
CA GLU A 292 4.76 -16.48 25.45
C GLU A 292 3.33 -16.79 24.95
N LEU A 293 2.98 -16.34 23.75
CA LEU A 293 1.75 -16.65 23.01
C LEU A 293 2.02 -17.43 21.72
N GLY A 294 3.20 -18.08 21.59
CA GLY A 294 3.54 -19.00 20.50
C GLY A 294 4.08 -18.35 19.23
N GLY A 295 4.45 -17.07 19.25
CA GLY A 295 5.04 -16.36 18.10
C GLY A 295 6.54 -16.12 18.18
N VAL A 296 7.06 -15.35 17.22
CA VAL A 296 8.50 -15.03 17.11
C VAL A 296 8.88 -13.79 17.95
N GLY A 297 7.91 -12.98 18.39
CA GLY A 297 8.12 -11.85 19.29
C GLY A 297 8.74 -10.60 18.68
N LEU A 298 8.73 -10.45 17.33
CA LEU A 298 9.43 -9.37 16.64
C LEU A 298 8.76 -8.00 16.79
N CYS A 299 9.57 -6.98 17.06
CA CYS A 299 9.17 -5.58 16.96
C CYS A 299 8.88 -5.16 15.50
N ASN A 300 8.34 -3.96 15.28
CA ASN A 300 7.95 -3.50 13.95
C ASN A 300 9.16 -3.38 13.01
N THR A 301 10.31 -2.98 13.52
CA THR A 301 11.55 -2.81 12.75
C THR A 301 12.20 -4.15 12.36
N GLN A 302 12.19 -5.14 13.25
CA GLN A 302 12.56 -6.53 12.91
C GLN A 302 11.60 -7.13 11.87
N TYR A 303 10.29 -6.91 12.06
CA TYR A 303 9.26 -7.35 11.12
C TYR A 303 9.43 -6.71 9.74
N ALA A 304 9.71 -5.41 9.65
CA ALA A 304 10.00 -4.71 8.39
C ALA A 304 11.15 -5.38 7.63
N ARG A 305 12.24 -5.75 8.32
CA ARG A 305 13.41 -6.41 7.70
C ARG A 305 13.10 -7.79 7.12
N LEU A 306 12.19 -8.56 7.71
CA LEU A 306 11.76 -9.85 7.14
C LEU A 306 10.72 -9.68 6.03
N VAL A 307 9.76 -8.76 6.19
CA VAL A 307 8.78 -8.42 5.14
C VAL A 307 9.45 -7.89 3.87
N GLU A 308 10.59 -7.20 4.00
CA GLU A 308 11.43 -6.82 2.88
C GLU A 308 11.91 -8.03 2.06
N ILE A 309 12.30 -9.14 2.70
CA ILE A 309 12.71 -10.38 2.00
C ILE A 309 11.51 -10.94 1.22
N VAL A 310 10.35 -11.06 1.86
CA VAL A 310 9.15 -11.57 1.19
C VAL A 310 8.78 -10.70 -0.02
N GLY A 311 8.81 -9.37 0.12
CA GLY A 311 8.57 -8.42 -0.97
C GLY A 311 9.62 -8.44 -2.08
N MET A 312 10.85 -8.86 -1.79
CA MET A 312 11.93 -9.01 -2.76
C MET A 312 11.75 -10.23 -3.68
N HIS A 313 11.06 -11.28 -3.22
CA HIS A 313 10.87 -12.54 -3.97
C HIS A 313 9.44 -12.76 -4.49
N ASP A 314 8.42 -12.64 -3.62
CA ASP A 314 7.05 -13.07 -3.90
C ASP A 314 6.00 -12.21 -3.18
N LEU A 315 5.41 -11.25 -3.93
CA LEU A 315 4.30 -10.43 -3.45
C LEU A 315 2.98 -11.21 -3.31
N GLY A 316 2.81 -12.35 -3.98
CA GLY A 316 1.66 -13.23 -3.80
C GLY A 316 1.66 -13.88 -2.41
N VAL A 317 2.78 -14.50 -2.03
CA VAL A 317 3.03 -14.99 -0.66
C VAL A 317 2.98 -13.85 0.35
N GLY A 318 3.57 -12.70 0.01
CA GLY A 318 3.54 -11.50 0.85
C GLY A 318 2.13 -11.05 1.24
N ILE A 319 1.16 -11.13 0.33
CA ILE A 319 -0.24 -10.80 0.64
C ILE A 319 -0.98 -11.93 1.38
N VAL A 320 -0.63 -13.21 1.21
CA VAL A 320 -1.15 -14.27 2.08
C VAL A 320 -0.75 -14.05 3.53
N LEU A 321 0.55 -13.87 3.79
CA LEU A 321 1.10 -13.66 5.12
C LEU A 321 0.69 -12.31 5.71
N GLY A 322 0.60 -11.26 4.88
CA GLY A 322 0.20 -9.92 5.30
C GLY A 322 -1.30 -9.80 5.62
N ALA A 323 -2.17 -10.36 4.78
CA ALA A 323 -3.60 -10.42 5.06
C ALA A 323 -3.90 -11.19 6.35
N HIS A 324 -3.09 -12.20 6.67
CA HIS A 324 -3.17 -12.95 7.92
C HIS A 324 -2.73 -12.12 9.14
N GLN A 325 -1.48 -11.62 9.17
CA GLN A 325 -0.89 -11.05 10.40
C GLN A 325 -0.79 -9.51 10.44
N SER A 326 -0.65 -8.84 9.29
CA SER A 326 -0.60 -7.37 9.25
C SER A 326 -1.97 -6.77 9.58
N ILE A 327 -3.04 -7.43 9.16
CA ILE A 327 -4.43 -7.00 9.37
C ILE A 327 -5.37 -8.07 9.96
N GLY A 328 -5.34 -9.32 9.49
CA GLY A 328 -6.35 -10.36 9.76
C GLY A 328 -6.57 -10.67 11.23
N PHE A 329 -5.52 -11.01 11.97
CA PHE A 329 -5.55 -11.14 13.42
C PHE A 329 -4.97 -9.93 14.17
N LYS A 330 -4.43 -8.92 13.48
CA LYS A 330 -3.75 -7.76 14.10
C LYS A 330 -4.62 -7.03 15.14
N GLY A 331 -5.93 -7.01 14.92
CA GLY A 331 -6.89 -6.48 15.89
C GLY A 331 -6.83 -7.18 17.27
N ILE A 332 -6.51 -8.48 17.32
CA ILE A 332 -6.34 -9.24 18.57
C ILE A 332 -5.09 -8.78 19.33
N LEU A 333 -3.98 -8.51 18.62
CA LEU A 333 -2.78 -7.95 19.25
C LEU A 333 -3.05 -6.56 19.87
N LEU A 334 -3.73 -5.68 19.13
CA LEU A 334 -3.95 -4.28 19.50
C LEU A 334 -5.10 -4.07 20.51
N PHE A 335 -6.21 -4.80 20.37
CA PHE A 335 -7.47 -4.58 21.09
C PHE A 335 -8.03 -5.83 21.78
N GLY A 336 -7.41 -7.00 21.58
CA GLY A 336 -7.87 -8.25 22.17
C GLY A 336 -7.71 -8.27 23.69
N THR A 337 -8.74 -8.75 24.39
CA THR A 337 -8.67 -9.06 25.82
C THR A 337 -7.66 -10.17 26.09
N LYS A 338 -7.23 -10.34 27.35
CA LYS A 338 -6.32 -11.43 27.73
C LYS A 338 -6.85 -12.81 27.27
N ALA A 339 -8.13 -13.10 27.50
CA ALA A 339 -8.74 -14.37 27.10
C ALA A 339 -8.81 -14.56 25.57
N GLN A 340 -9.10 -13.49 24.81
CA GLN A 340 -9.05 -13.55 23.33
C GLN A 340 -7.62 -13.79 22.83
N LYS A 341 -6.62 -13.16 23.45
CA LYS A 341 -5.20 -13.35 23.12
C LYS A 341 -4.75 -14.79 23.38
N GLU A 342 -5.03 -15.32 24.58
CA GLU A 342 -4.70 -16.70 24.95
C GLU A 342 -5.44 -17.75 24.10
N LYS A 343 -6.71 -17.50 23.72
CA LYS A 343 -7.51 -18.41 22.87
C LYS A 343 -7.01 -18.48 21.43
N TYR A 344 -6.66 -17.35 20.81
CA TYR A 344 -6.45 -17.28 19.36
C TYR A 344 -4.99 -17.15 18.93
N LEU A 345 -4.15 -16.40 19.66
CA LEU A 345 -2.82 -16.04 19.16
C LEU A 345 -1.87 -17.23 18.91
N PRO A 346 -1.85 -18.29 19.75
CA PRO A 346 -1.02 -19.47 19.46
C PRO A 346 -1.40 -20.21 18.16
N LYS A 347 -2.69 -20.25 17.82
CA LYS A 347 -3.22 -20.95 16.64
C LYS A 347 -2.99 -20.21 15.33
N VAL A 348 -3.04 -18.88 15.37
CA VAL A 348 -2.67 -18.06 14.21
C VAL A 348 -1.15 -18.00 14.02
N ALA A 349 -0.38 -17.92 15.12
CA ALA A 349 1.09 -17.84 15.04
C ALA A 349 1.74 -19.05 14.37
N SER A 350 1.20 -20.26 14.61
CA SER A 350 1.64 -21.50 13.96
C SER A 350 1.10 -21.69 12.53
N GLY A 351 0.15 -20.87 12.08
CA GLY A 351 -0.60 -21.11 10.85
C GLY A 351 -1.51 -22.35 10.89
N GLU A 352 -1.83 -22.89 12.07
CA GLU A 352 -2.92 -23.87 12.26
C GLU A 352 -4.25 -23.26 11.80
N VAL A 353 -4.54 -22.05 12.28
CA VAL A 353 -5.72 -21.25 11.93
C VAL A 353 -5.27 -20.06 11.08
N MET A 354 -5.58 -20.10 9.78
CA MET A 354 -5.40 -18.91 8.93
C MET A 354 -6.44 -17.83 9.26
N ALA A 355 -6.09 -16.58 8.96
CA ALA A 355 -6.87 -15.41 9.36
C ALA A 355 -7.12 -14.45 8.19
N ALA A 356 -8.24 -13.72 8.25
CA ALA A 356 -8.66 -12.76 7.23
C ALA A 356 -9.35 -11.52 7.83
N PHE A 357 -9.35 -10.42 7.08
CA PHE A 357 -9.89 -9.11 7.50
C PHE A 357 -11.13 -8.76 6.67
N CYS A 358 -12.30 -8.79 7.29
CA CYS A 358 -13.63 -8.78 6.65
C CYS A 358 -14.34 -7.43 6.79
N LEU A 359 -13.86 -6.42 6.05
CA LEU A 359 -14.42 -5.07 6.03
C LEU A 359 -15.25 -4.78 4.76
N THR A 360 -14.61 -4.91 3.58
CA THR A 360 -15.10 -4.50 2.26
C THR A 360 -16.39 -5.20 1.84
N GLU A 361 -17.28 -4.47 1.18
CA GLU A 361 -18.55 -4.97 0.63
C GLU A 361 -18.76 -4.51 -0.82
N PRO A 362 -19.64 -5.17 -1.61
CA PRO A 362 -19.99 -4.73 -2.96
C PRO A 362 -20.51 -3.28 -3.04
N SER A 363 -20.99 -2.73 -1.91
CA SER A 363 -21.47 -1.35 -1.79
C SER A 363 -20.51 -0.38 -1.08
N SER A 364 -19.43 -0.87 -0.47
CA SER A 364 -18.63 -0.13 0.52
C SER A 364 -17.15 -0.54 0.44
N GLY A 365 -16.36 0.30 -0.24
CA GLY A 365 -14.91 0.16 -0.37
C GLY A 365 -14.17 1.25 0.40
N SER A 366 -13.91 2.39 -0.24
CA SER A 366 -13.25 3.55 0.39
C SER A 366 -14.07 4.19 1.51
N ASP A 367 -15.41 4.19 1.38
CA ASP A 367 -16.30 4.50 2.49
C ASP A 367 -16.50 3.23 3.34
N ALA A 368 -15.65 3.09 4.36
CA ALA A 368 -15.77 2.02 5.34
C ALA A 368 -16.91 2.25 6.36
N ALA A 369 -17.59 3.40 6.34
CA ALA A 369 -18.74 3.70 7.20
C ALA A 369 -20.08 3.30 6.56
N SER A 370 -20.16 3.19 5.23
CA SER A 370 -21.39 2.83 4.51
C SER A 370 -21.79 1.35 4.60
N ILE A 371 -20.93 0.48 5.16
CA ILE A 371 -21.14 -0.99 5.23
C ILE A 371 -22.53 -1.42 5.72
N ARG A 372 -23.01 -2.57 5.24
CA ARG A 372 -24.38 -3.07 5.40
C ARG A 372 -24.49 -4.38 6.18
N SER A 373 -23.40 -5.16 6.34
CA SER A 373 -23.44 -6.33 7.23
C SER A 373 -23.91 -5.91 8.63
N SER A 374 -24.84 -6.66 9.21
CA SER A 374 -25.52 -6.33 10.46
C SER A 374 -25.33 -7.42 11.50
N ALA A 375 -25.09 -7.03 12.75
CA ALA A 375 -24.99 -7.93 13.90
C ALA A 375 -26.04 -7.51 14.94
N VAL A 376 -27.09 -8.31 15.12
CA VAL A 376 -28.20 -8.01 16.04
C VAL A 376 -27.99 -8.76 17.37
N PRO A 377 -27.93 -8.07 18.52
CA PRO A 377 -27.76 -8.74 19.81
C PRO A 377 -28.97 -9.60 20.16
N SER A 378 -28.76 -10.80 20.67
CA SER A 378 -29.83 -11.72 21.05
C SER A 378 -30.55 -11.29 22.34
N PRO A 379 -31.82 -11.65 22.55
CA PRO A 379 -32.60 -11.22 23.72
C PRO A 379 -32.02 -11.63 25.08
N CYS A 380 -31.16 -12.66 25.10
CA CYS A 380 -30.45 -13.11 26.32
C CYS A 380 -29.07 -12.45 26.50
N GLY A 381 -28.62 -11.60 25.57
CA GLY A 381 -27.36 -10.86 25.66
C GLY A 381 -26.11 -11.73 25.65
N LYS A 382 -26.14 -12.90 25.00
CA LYS A 382 -25.01 -13.87 24.95
C LYS A 382 -24.34 -14.00 23.59
N TYR A 383 -25.00 -13.55 22.53
CA TYR A 383 -24.47 -13.60 21.17
C TYR A 383 -25.10 -12.49 20.31
N TYR A 384 -24.50 -12.26 19.15
CA TYR A 384 -25.08 -11.48 18.06
C TYR A 384 -25.38 -12.42 16.89
N THR A 385 -26.53 -12.25 16.23
CA THR A 385 -26.80 -12.88 14.92
C THR A 385 -26.23 -11.96 13.84
N LEU A 386 -25.17 -12.41 13.16
CA LEU A 386 -24.46 -11.70 12.11
C LEU A 386 -24.95 -12.13 10.72
N ASN A 387 -25.31 -11.15 9.89
CA ASN A 387 -25.79 -11.34 8.53
C ASN A 387 -25.10 -10.40 7.52
N GLY A 388 -24.80 -10.91 6.32
CA GLY A 388 -24.35 -10.13 5.16
C GLY A 388 -23.21 -10.78 4.37
N SER A 389 -22.78 -10.13 3.28
CA SER A 389 -21.62 -10.55 2.47
C SER A 389 -20.45 -9.55 2.56
N LYS A 390 -19.24 -10.06 2.31
CA LYS A 390 -17.98 -9.30 2.21
C LYS A 390 -17.28 -9.70 0.90
N ILE A 391 -16.66 -8.75 0.20
CA ILE A 391 -16.07 -8.95 -1.14
C ILE A 391 -14.56 -8.74 -1.15
N TRP A 392 -13.87 -9.47 -2.04
CA TRP A 392 -12.41 -9.42 -2.24
C TRP A 392 -11.59 -9.61 -0.97
N ILE A 393 -12.03 -10.52 -0.11
CA ILE A 393 -11.36 -10.83 1.14
C ILE A 393 -10.14 -11.71 0.86
N SER A 394 -8.95 -11.16 1.08
CA SER A 394 -7.71 -11.93 1.08
C SER A 394 -7.76 -13.02 2.14
N ASN A 395 -7.38 -14.24 1.76
CA ASN A 395 -7.55 -15.48 2.55
C ASN A 395 -9.01 -15.86 2.86
N GLY A 396 -10.04 -15.25 2.25
CA GLY A 396 -11.45 -15.54 2.56
C GLY A 396 -11.88 -17.01 2.41
N GLY A 397 -11.29 -17.71 1.43
CA GLY A 397 -11.45 -19.14 1.19
C GLY A 397 -10.39 -20.04 1.83
N LEU A 398 -9.55 -19.51 2.73
CA LEU A 398 -8.50 -20.25 3.45
C LEU A 398 -8.55 -20.04 4.98
N ALA A 399 -9.07 -18.91 5.45
CA ALA A 399 -9.08 -18.55 6.86
C ALA A 399 -10.19 -19.26 7.64
N ASP A 400 -9.91 -19.59 8.89
CA ASP A 400 -10.92 -20.08 9.84
C ASP A 400 -11.22 -19.08 10.96
N LEU A 401 -10.48 -17.97 11.02
CA LEU A 401 -10.73 -16.83 11.89
C LEU A 401 -10.83 -15.53 11.09
N PHE A 402 -11.90 -14.77 11.31
CA PHE A 402 -12.18 -13.51 10.61
C PHE A 402 -12.30 -12.36 11.62
N THR A 403 -11.58 -11.25 11.38
CA THR A 403 -11.93 -9.97 11.99
C THR A 403 -13.01 -9.32 11.13
N VAL A 404 -14.28 -9.42 11.53
CA VAL A 404 -15.45 -8.96 10.75
C VAL A 404 -15.96 -7.62 11.29
N PHE A 405 -16.33 -6.72 10.39
CA PHE A 405 -16.94 -5.43 10.72
C PHE A 405 -18.40 -5.40 10.28
N ALA A 406 -19.30 -5.15 11.24
CA ALA A 406 -20.75 -5.12 11.03
C ALA A 406 -21.40 -4.00 11.84
N LYS A 407 -22.55 -3.49 11.41
CA LYS A 407 -23.35 -2.51 12.14
C LYS A 407 -24.15 -3.19 13.25
N THR A 408 -24.14 -2.56 14.42
CA THR A 408 -24.84 -2.99 15.62
C THR A 408 -25.67 -1.82 16.18
N PRO A 409 -26.86 -2.07 16.76
CA PRO A 409 -27.59 -1.06 17.52
C PRO A 409 -26.83 -0.73 18.81
N VAL A 410 -26.43 0.54 18.97
CA VAL A 410 -25.70 1.01 20.16
C VAL A 410 -26.50 2.08 20.90
N THR A 411 -26.95 1.76 22.10
CA THR A 411 -27.61 2.69 23.03
C THR A 411 -26.62 3.74 23.52
N ASP A 412 -26.97 5.02 23.36
CA ASP A 412 -26.24 6.15 23.93
C ASP A 412 -26.45 6.21 25.46
N PRO A 413 -25.40 6.10 26.31
CA PRO A 413 -25.57 6.00 27.77
C PRO A 413 -26.15 7.24 28.45
N ALA A 414 -26.11 8.41 27.81
CA ALA A 414 -26.59 9.66 28.39
C ALA A 414 -28.04 10.01 27.96
N THR A 415 -28.50 9.47 26.83
CA THR A 415 -29.80 9.82 26.24
C THR A 415 -30.73 8.62 26.00
N GLY A 416 -30.23 7.38 26.12
CA GLY A 416 -30.96 6.16 25.79
C GLY A 416 -31.21 5.96 24.28
N ALA A 417 -30.75 6.89 23.42
CA ALA A 417 -30.99 6.83 21.99
C ALA A 417 -30.15 5.74 21.32
N VAL A 418 -30.80 4.77 20.69
CA VAL A 418 -30.13 3.73 19.89
C VAL A 418 -29.67 4.31 18.56
N LYS A 419 -28.42 4.03 18.17
CA LYS A 419 -27.83 4.41 16.88
C LYS A 419 -27.01 3.26 16.32
N GLU A 420 -27.14 3.01 15.01
CA GLU A 420 -26.27 2.07 14.32
C GLU A 420 -24.82 2.57 14.31
N LYS A 421 -23.91 1.73 14.81
CA LYS A 421 -22.45 1.95 14.77
C LYS A 421 -21.76 0.65 14.37
N ILE A 422 -20.57 0.76 13.80
CA ILE A 422 -19.77 -0.41 13.44
C ILE A 422 -19.15 -1.02 14.70
N THR A 423 -19.29 -2.33 14.86
CA THR A 423 -18.57 -3.15 15.85
C THR A 423 -17.64 -4.11 15.11
N ALA A 424 -16.50 -4.43 15.72
CA ALA A 424 -15.57 -5.43 15.24
C ALA A 424 -15.78 -6.75 15.99
N PHE A 425 -15.70 -7.87 15.29
CA PHE A 425 -15.96 -9.21 15.83
C PHE A 425 -14.87 -10.19 15.41
N LEU A 426 -14.55 -11.11 16.30
CA LEU A 426 -13.80 -12.32 15.97
C LEU A 426 -14.80 -13.42 15.61
N VAL A 427 -14.84 -13.84 14.36
CA VAL A 427 -15.77 -14.87 13.87
C VAL A 427 -14.97 -16.11 13.49
N GLU A 428 -15.28 -17.25 14.10
CA GLU A 428 -14.71 -18.54 13.71
C GLU A 428 -15.57 -19.16 12.61
N ARG A 429 -14.97 -19.78 11.59
CA ARG A 429 -15.72 -20.51 10.54
C ARG A 429 -16.61 -21.60 11.15
N GLY A 430 -16.16 -22.22 12.25
CA GLY A 430 -16.86 -23.24 13.01
C GLY A 430 -18.14 -22.78 13.74
N PHE A 431 -18.48 -21.47 13.76
CA PHE A 431 -19.75 -21.00 14.34
C PHE A 431 -20.99 -21.34 13.49
N GLY A 432 -20.80 -21.88 12.28
CA GLY A 432 -21.89 -22.15 11.34
C GLY A 432 -22.30 -20.91 10.55
N GLY A 433 -22.98 -21.09 9.42
CA GLY A 433 -23.42 -19.98 8.55
C GLY A 433 -22.32 -19.21 7.81
N VAL A 434 -21.04 -19.55 8.02
CA VAL A 434 -19.88 -18.91 7.37
C VAL A 434 -19.46 -19.69 6.12
N THR A 435 -19.72 -19.13 4.93
CA THR A 435 -19.33 -19.72 3.64
C THR A 435 -18.50 -18.74 2.80
N HIS A 436 -17.96 -19.16 1.65
CA HIS A 436 -17.15 -18.31 0.79
C HIS A 436 -17.37 -18.61 -0.70
N GLY A 437 -17.06 -17.62 -1.54
CA GLY A 437 -17.05 -17.76 -3.00
C GLY A 437 -15.81 -18.51 -3.52
N PRO A 438 -15.75 -18.80 -4.82
CA PRO A 438 -14.55 -19.33 -5.47
C PRO A 438 -13.41 -18.29 -5.47
N PRO A 439 -12.14 -18.70 -5.68
CA PRO A 439 -11.02 -17.77 -5.81
C PRO A 439 -11.14 -16.85 -7.03
N GLU A 440 -11.02 -15.55 -6.80
CA GLU A 440 -11.15 -14.49 -7.80
C GLU A 440 -9.98 -14.46 -8.80
N LYS A 441 -10.32 -14.45 -10.10
CA LYS A 441 -9.37 -14.29 -11.20
C LYS A 441 -8.90 -12.83 -11.30
N LYS A 442 -7.59 -12.60 -11.22
CA LYS A 442 -6.98 -11.27 -11.10
C LYS A 442 -5.66 -11.13 -11.87
N MET A 443 -5.26 -9.88 -12.11
CA MET A 443 -4.08 -9.49 -12.89
C MET A 443 -2.77 -10.07 -12.32
N GLY A 444 -2.53 -9.83 -11.02
CA GLY A 444 -1.34 -10.28 -10.30
C GLY A 444 -1.67 -10.63 -8.85
N ILE A 445 -0.64 -10.87 -8.04
CA ILE A 445 -0.68 -11.54 -6.73
C ILE A 445 -1.56 -12.80 -6.74
N LYS A 446 -1.56 -13.53 -7.86
CA LYS A 446 -2.52 -14.62 -8.12
C LYS A 446 -2.47 -15.72 -7.07
N ALA A 447 -1.27 -16.00 -6.54
CA ALA A 447 -1.04 -16.96 -5.47
C ALA A 447 -1.78 -16.64 -4.16
N SER A 448 -2.17 -15.38 -3.95
CA SER A 448 -3.00 -14.98 -2.81
C SER A 448 -4.46 -15.33 -3.06
N ASN A 449 -5.06 -16.11 -2.16
CA ASN A 449 -6.50 -16.35 -2.19
C ASN A 449 -7.25 -15.02 -2.02
N THR A 450 -8.31 -14.84 -2.80
CA THR A 450 -9.20 -13.68 -2.74
C THR A 450 -10.60 -14.19 -3.05
N ALA A 451 -11.57 -13.98 -2.17
CA ALA A 451 -12.92 -14.52 -2.33
C ALA A 451 -13.98 -13.59 -1.72
N GLU A 452 -15.25 -13.79 -2.09
CA GLU A 452 -16.36 -13.34 -1.24
C GLU A 452 -16.47 -14.23 0.01
N VAL A 453 -16.96 -13.66 1.11
CA VAL A 453 -17.28 -14.38 2.35
C VAL A 453 -18.70 -14.01 2.76
N TYR A 454 -19.53 -15.01 3.01
CA TYR A 454 -20.94 -14.86 3.35
C TYR A 454 -21.16 -15.28 4.81
N PHE A 455 -21.96 -14.49 5.51
CA PHE A 455 -22.40 -14.73 6.88
C PHE A 455 -23.94 -14.79 6.87
N ASP A 456 -24.49 -15.97 7.11
CA ASP A 456 -25.93 -16.24 7.14
C ASP A 456 -26.32 -16.76 8.53
N GLU A 457 -27.12 -15.97 9.25
CA GLU A 457 -27.54 -16.17 10.65
C GLU A 457 -26.44 -16.58 11.66
N VAL A 458 -25.19 -16.16 11.43
CA VAL A 458 -24.02 -16.60 12.21
C VAL A 458 -24.11 -16.14 13.67
N GLN A 459 -24.13 -17.08 14.62
CA GLN A 459 -24.20 -16.78 16.05
C GLN A 459 -22.79 -16.49 16.61
N VAL A 460 -22.45 -15.22 16.73
CA VAL A 460 -21.15 -14.75 17.25
C VAL A 460 -21.26 -14.47 18.75
N PRO A 461 -20.50 -15.13 19.63
CA PRO A 461 -20.58 -14.90 21.09
C PRO A 461 -20.27 -13.45 21.48
N THR A 462 -20.86 -12.96 22.58
CA THR A 462 -20.63 -11.58 23.05
C THR A 462 -19.17 -11.30 23.42
N GLU A 463 -18.49 -12.28 23.98
CA GLU A 463 -17.07 -12.27 24.32
C GLU A 463 -16.14 -12.27 23.10
N ASN A 464 -16.70 -12.42 21.89
CA ASN A 464 -15.99 -12.30 20.63
C ASN A 464 -16.08 -10.89 20.00
N VAL A 465 -16.74 -9.93 20.67
CA VAL A 465 -16.59 -8.49 20.34
C VAL A 465 -15.13 -8.06 20.56
N LEU A 466 -14.57 -7.37 19.57
CA LEU A 466 -13.17 -6.93 19.57
C LEU A 466 -13.10 -5.42 19.86
N GLY A 467 -12.60 -5.07 21.05
CA GLY A 467 -12.64 -3.70 21.56
C GLY A 467 -14.02 -3.34 22.12
N GLU A 468 -14.54 -2.16 21.76
CA GLU A 468 -15.81 -1.63 22.27
C GLU A 468 -16.96 -1.81 21.26
N VAL A 469 -18.18 -2.08 21.76
CA VAL A 469 -19.40 -2.08 20.94
C VAL A 469 -19.63 -0.67 20.36
N GLY A 470 -19.71 -0.58 19.03
CA GLY A 470 -19.74 0.67 18.28
C GLY A 470 -18.38 1.35 18.07
N GLY A 471 -17.28 0.76 18.54
CA GLY A 471 -15.91 1.22 18.34
C GLY A 471 -15.21 0.62 17.12
N GLY A 472 -15.87 -0.27 16.37
CA GLY A 472 -15.29 -1.07 15.28
C GLY A 472 -14.69 -0.25 14.13
N PHE A 473 -15.23 0.92 13.80
CA PHE A 473 -14.62 1.80 12.79
C PHE A 473 -13.24 2.31 13.24
N LYS A 474 -13.09 2.65 14.52
CA LYS A 474 -11.78 3.04 15.11
C LYS A 474 -10.81 1.85 15.11
N VAL A 475 -11.30 0.64 15.44
CA VAL A 475 -10.50 -0.59 15.36
C VAL A 475 -9.99 -0.83 13.93
N ALA A 476 -10.85 -0.74 12.91
CA ALA A 476 -10.47 -0.87 11.50
C ALA A 476 -9.38 0.15 11.11
N MET A 477 -9.57 1.43 11.42
CA MET A 477 -8.60 2.47 11.05
C MET A 477 -7.25 2.30 11.76
N HIS A 478 -7.22 1.87 13.02
CA HIS A 478 -5.95 1.57 13.71
C HIS A 478 -5.24 0.34 13.15
N ILE A 479 -5.98 -0.71 12.76
CA ILE A 479 -5.38 -1.92 12.14
C ILE A 479 -4.71 -1.55 10.82
N LEU A 480 -5.42 -0.88 9.91
CA LEU A 480 -4.87 -0.44 8.62
C LEU A 480 -3.67 0.50 8.84
N ASN A 481 -3.78 1.46 9.76
CA ASN A 481 -2.67 2.39 10.04
C ASN A 481 -1.43 1.69 10.63
N ASN A 482 -1.61 0.64 11.43
CA ASN A 482 -0.52 -0.18 11.95
C ASN A 482 0.09 -1.09 10.86
N GLY A 483 -0.69 -1.55 9.86
CA GLY A 483 -0.18 -2.39 8.77
C GLY A 483 0.65 -1.64 7.71
N ARG A 484 0.35 -0.36 7.46
CA ARG A 484 0.89 0.42 6.32
C ARG A 484 2.41 0.46 6.17
N PHE A 485 3.19 0.52 7.26
CA PHE A 485 4.65 0.56 7.15
C PHE A 485 5.23 -0.72 6.53
N GLY A 486 4.60 -1.88 6.78
CA GLY A 486 4.98 -3.16 6.20
C GLY A 486 4.82 -3.19 4.67
N MET A 487 3.88 -2.42 4.13
CA MET A 487 3.76 -2.24 2.69
C MET A 487 4.99 -1.52 2.12
N ALA A 488 5.41 -0.41 2.73
CA ALA A 488 6.61 0.31 2.30
C ALA A 488 7.88 -0.57 2.39
N ALA A 489 7.99 -1.40 3.44
CA ALA A 489 9.08 -2.37 3.60
C ALA A 489 9.09 -3.44 2.48
N ALA A 490 7.93 -4.02 2.15
CA ALA A 490 7.80 -4.98 1.05
C ALA A 490 8.19 -4.33 -0.30
N MET A 491 7.70 -3.11 -0.57
CA MET A 491 8.01 -2.37 -1.79
C MET A 491 9.50 -2.01 -1.91
N ALA A 492 10.18 -1.69 -0.80
CA ALA A 492 11.63 -1.48 -0.79
C ALA A 492 12.39 -2.75 -1.23
N GLY A 493 11.97 -3.92 -0.75
CA GLY A 493 12.50 -5.23 -1.15
C GLY A 493 12.24 -5.53 -2.62
N THR A 494 11.02 -5.32 -3.10
CA THR A 494 10.68 -5.49 -4.53
C THR A 494 11.59 -4.64 -5.41
N MET A 495 11.81 -3.37 -5.03
CA MET A 495 12.69 -2.48 -5.79
C MET A 495 14.16 -2.93 -5.77
N LYS A 496 14.68 -3.48 -4.66
CA LYS A 496 16.05 -4.04 -4.62
C LYS A 496 16.25 -5.13 -5.67
N ALA A 497 15.36 -6.14 -5.75
CA ALA A 497 15.46 -7.21 -6.75
C ALA A 497 15.29 -6.70 -8.20
N ILE A 498 14.38 -5.74 -8.40
CA ILE A 498 14.10 -5.18 -9.73
C ILE A 498 15.26 -4.29 -10.22
N ILE A 499 15.86 -3.48 -9.35
CA ILE A 499 17.08 -2.72 -9.66
C ILE A 499 18.22 -3.67 -10.00
N ALA A 500 18.41 -4.76 -9.26
CA ALA A 500 19.44 -5.76 -9.57
C ALA A 500 19.24 -6.38 -10.97
N LYS A 501 18.00 -6.72 -11.36
CA LYS A 501 17.68 -7.19 -12.73
C LYS A 501 18.00 -6.13 -13.79
N ALA A 502 17.60 -4.87 -13.58
CA ALA A 502 17.85 -3.77 -14.51
C ALA A 502 19.35 -3.46 -14.68
N VAL A 503 20.10 -3.37 -13.58
CA VAL A 503 21.56 -3.16 -13.57
C VAL A 503 22.27 -4.30 -14.28
N ASN A 504 21.91 -5.56 -13.98
CA ASN A 504 22.51 -6.73 -14.64
C ASN A 504 22.25 -6.74 -16.16
N HIS A 505 21.04 -6.37 -16.61
CA HIS A 505 20.76 -6.22 -18.03
C HIS A 505 21.58 -5.07 -18.64
N ALA A 506 21.64 -3.91 -17.99
CA ALA A 506 22.35 -2.74 -18.48
C ALA A 506 23.88 -2.95 -18.57
N ALA A 507 24.46 -3.68 -17.61
CA ALA A 507 25.86 -4.09 -17.59
C ALA A 507 26.23 -5.02 -18.76
N ASN A 508 25.35 -5.97 -19.09
CA ASN A 508 25.68 -7.04 -20.05
C ASN A 508 25.20 -6.77 -21.47
N ARG A 509 24.11 -6.01 -21.68
CA ARG A 509 23.55 -5.75 -23.01
C ARG A 509 24.42 -4.78 -23.80
N THR A 510 24.96 -5.24 -24.93
CA THR A 510 25.60 -4.38 -25.94
C THR A 510 24.55 -3.88 -26.95
N GLN A 511 24.60 -2.59 -27.30
CA GLN A 511 23.88 -1.99 -28.44
C GLN A 511 24.63 -0.73 -28.92
N PHE A 512 24.56 -0.41 -30.22
CA PHE A 512 25.31 0.69 -30.85
C PHE A 512 26.84 0.65 -30.60
N GLY A 513 27.40 -0.54 -30.38
CA GLY A 513 28.83 -0.77 -30.13
C GLY A 513 29.22 -0.87 -28.65
N GLU A 514 28.43 -0.31 -27.73
CA GLU A 514 28.78 -0.20 -26.31
C GLU A 514 27.80 -0.93 -25.38
N LYS A 515 28.16 -1.10 -24.11
CA LYS A 515 27.23 -1.55 -23.07
C LYS A 515 26.22 -0.44 -22.76
N ILE A 516 24.93 -0.77 -22.66
CA ILE A 516 23.89 0.28 -22.60
C ILE A 516 23.96 1.16 -21.33
N HIS A 517 24.63 0.71 -20.26
CA HIS A 517 24.91 1.54 -19.08
C HIS A 517 25.85 2.75 -19.35
N ASN A 518 26.52 2.81 -20.51
CA ASN A 518 27.28 3.99 -20.93
C ASN A 518 26.38 5.13 -21.44
N PHE A 519 25.12 4.83 -21.79
CA PHE A 519 24.19 5.85 -22.31
C PHE A 519 23.47 6.58 -21.17
N GLY A 520 23.53 7.91 -21.17
CA GLY A 520 22.96 8.76 -20.12
C GLY A 520 21.47 8.50 -19.81
N VAL A 521 20.68 8.12 -20.83
CA VAL A 521 19.25 7.77 -20.66
C VAL A 521 19.01 6.48 -19.87
N ILE A 522 20.00 5.58 -19.77
CA ILE A 522 19.97 4.40 -18.90
C ILE A 522 20.51 4.74 -17.52
N GLN A 523 21.57 5.56 -17.45
CA GLN A 523 22.15 6.04 -16.19
C GLN A 523 21.12 6.82 -15.37
N GLU A 524 20.36 7.73 -16.00
CA GLU A 524 19.29 8.48 -15.34
C GLU A 524 18.19 7.56 -14.81
N LYS A 525 17.75 6.56 -15.59
CA LYS A 525 16.74 5.59 -15.14
C LYS A 525 17.21 4.82 -13.90
N LEU A 526 18.42 4.26 -13.95
CA LEU A 526 18.99 3.52 -12.82
C LEU A 526 19.17 4.42 -11.58
N ALA A 527 19.61 5.68 -11.74
CA ALA A 527 19.73 6.64 -10.65
C ALA A 527 18.38 7.02 -10.04
N ARG A 528 17.36 7.28 -10.88
CA ARG A 528 15.98 7.53 -10.42
C ARG A 528 15.39 6.34 -9.69
N MET A 529 15.64 5.12 -10.17
CA MET A 529 15.19 3.89 -9.51
C MET A 529 15.86 3.73 -8.13
N ALA A 530 17.17 3.97 -8.03
CA ALA A 530 17.90 3.93 -6.76
C ALA A 530 17.38 4.97 -5.75
N MET A 531 17.14 6.22 -6.16
CA MET A 531 16.55 7.25 -5.29
C MET A 531 15.15 6.85 -4.79
N LEU A 532 14.29 6.32 -5.67
CA LEU A 532 12.95 5.86 -5.30
C LEU A 532 12.96 4.71 -4.29
N GLN A 533 13.88 3.75 -4.44
CA GLN A 533 14.08 2.67 -3.46
C GLN A 533 14.60 3.22 -2.12
N TYR A 534 15.64 4.07 -2.16
CA TYR A 534 16.29 4.63 -0.98
C TYR A 534 15.32 5.46 -0.12
N VAL A 535 14.51 6.32 -0.74
CA VAL A 535 13.46 7.07 -0.05
C VAL A 535 12.43 6.13 0.59
N THR A 536 11.96 5.11 -0.16
CA THR A 536 10.91 4.18 0.31
C THR A 536 11.37 3.35 1.50
N GLU A 537 12.57 2.79 1.43
CA GLU A 537 13.20 2.06 2.53
C GLU A 537 13.34 2.97 3.76
N SER A 538 13.85 4.18 3.56
CA SER A 538 14.05 5.15 4.64
C SER A 538 12.73 5.56 5.31
N MET A 539 11.64 5.67 4.55
CA MET A 539 10.30 5.90 5.11
C MET A 539 9.80 4.67 5.89
N ALA A 540 9.98 3.46 5.37
CA ALA A 540 9.50 2.23 5.99
C ALA A 540 10.14 2.01 7.37
N TYR A 541 11.46 2.09 7.45
CA TYR A 541 12.22 1.89 8.68
C TYR A 541 12.10 3.07 9.66
N MET A 542 11.93 4.32 9.19
CA MET A 542 11.62 5.44 10.09
C MET A 542 10.24 5.29 10.75
N VAL A 543 9.21 4.90 9.99
CA VAL A 543 7.86 4.70 10.56
C VAL A 543 7.83 3.49 11.50
N SER A 544 8.50 2.37 11.17
CA SER A 544 8.58 1.22 12.09
C SER A 544 9.29 1.58 13.39
N ALA A 545 10.41 2.31 13.32
CA ALA A 545 11.16 2.75 14.48
C ALA A 545 10.36 3.74 15.36
N ASN A 546 9.64 4.67 14.75
CA ASN A 546 8.75 5.59 15.47
C ASN A 546 7.63 4.83 16.20
N MET A 547 7.12 3.73 15.62
CA MET A 547 6.14 2.86 16.27
C MET A 547 6.77 2.05 17.43
N ASP A 548 7.98 1.54 17.26
CA ASP A 548 8.72 0.82 18.32
C ASP A 548 9.12 1.74 19.49
N GLN A 549 9.37 3.02 19.22
CA GLN A 549 9.57 4.08 20.22
C GLN A 549 8.26 4.59 20.87
N GLY A 550 7.10 4.00 20.54
CA GLY A 550 5.82 4.32 21.15
C GLY A 550 5.14 5.59 20.62
N SER A 551 5.43 6.03 19.40
CA SER A 551 4.68 7.12 18.75
C SER A 551 3.19 6.78 18.68
N THR A 552 2.36 7.74 19.08
CA THR A 552 0.89 7.66 19.02
C THR A 552 0.28 8.47 17.88
N ASP A 553 1.10 9.25 17.17
CA ASP A 553 0.71 10.06 16.03
C ASP A 553 1.80 9.97 14.95
N PHE A 554 1.59 9.03 14.03
CA PHE A 554 2.45 8.71 12.87
C PHE A 554 1.61 8.41 11.62
N GLN A 555 0.31 8.72 11.68
CA GLN A 555 -0.69 8.27 10.71
C GLN A 555 -0.56 8.95 9.33
N ILE A 556 -0.07 10.19 9.30
CA ILE A 556 0.17 10.92 8.06
C ILE A 556 1.43 10.35 7.39
N GLU A 557 2.50 10.13 8.15
CA GLU A 557 3.74 9.50 7.72
C GLU A 557 3.53 8.07 7.18
N ALA A 558 2.70 7.27 7.85
CA ALA A 558 2.31 5.93 7.39
C ALA A 558 1.43 5.95 6.12
N ALA A 559 0.59 6.98 5.93
CA ALA A 559 -0.14 7.16 4.68
C ALA A 559 0.79 7.62 3.55
N ILE A 560 1.74 8.53 3.82
CA ILE A 560 2.76 8.98 2.88
C ILE A 560 3.62 7.81 2.42
N SER A 561 4.14 6.98 3.33
CA SER A 561 5.01 5.84 2.97
C SER A 561 4.27 4.78 2.13
N LYS A 562 3.00 4.53 2.41
CA LYS A 562 2.11 3.68 1.59
C LYS A 562 1.94 4.24 0.17
N ILE A 563 1.59 5.52 0.04
CA ILE A 563 1.42 6.17 -1.27
C ILE A 563 2.75 6.15 -2.05
N PHE A 564 3.82 6.62 -1.42
CA PHE A 564 5.13 6.76 -2.03
C PHE A 564 5.68 5.40 -2.47
N GLY A 565 5.75 4.41 -1.56
CA GLY A 565 6.32 3.10 -1.85
C GLY A 565 5.59 2.33 -2.96
N SER A 566 4.26 2.40 -3.00
CA SER A 566 3.46 1.74 -4.03
C SER A 566 3.53 2.42 -5.41
N GLU A 567 3.80 3.73 -5.46
CA GLU A 567 4.05 4.46 -6.72
C GLU A 567 5.52 4.40 -7.15
N ALA A 568 6.45 4.33 -6.20
CA ALA A 568 7.88 4.11 -6.41
C ALA A 568 8.12 2.74 -7.03
N ALA A 569 7.65 1.65 -6.38
CA ALA A 569 7.84 0.29 -6.89
C ALA A 569 7.21 0.11 -8.28
N TRP A 570 6.00 0.65 -8.51
CA TRP A 570 5.38 0.65 -9.84
C TRP A 570 6.31 1.28 -10.90
N LYS A 571 6.81 2.50 -10.67
CA LYS A 571 7.73 3.20 -11.60
C LYS A 571 9.05 2.45 -11.80
N VAL A 572 9.58 1.83 -10.74
CA VAL A 572 10.84 1.09 -10.79
C VAL A 572 10.72 -0.20 -11.60
N THR A 573 9.60 -0.93 -11.50
CA THR A 573 9.36 -2.12 -12.33
C THR A 573 9.01 -1.77 -13.78
N ASP A 574 8.24 -0.71 -14.00
CA ASP A 574 7.96 -0.15 -15.34
C ASP A 574 9.26 0.24 -16.07
N GLU A 575 10.16 0.98 -15.40
CA GLU A 575 11.46 1.35 -15.96
C GLU A 575 12.43 0.17 -16.10
N CYS A 576 12.34 -0.86 -15.26
CA CYS A 576 13.09 -2.11 -15.46
C CYS A 576 12.68 -2.81 -16.77
N ILE A 577 11.38 -2.83 -17.09
CA ILE A 577 10.89 -3.35 -18.38
C ILE A 577 11.46 -2.49 -19.52
N GLN A 578 11.42 -1.17 -19.39
CA GLN A 578 11.93 -0.26 -20.41
C GLN A 578 13.46 -0.39 -20.65
N VAL A 579 14.26 -0.61 -19.59
CA VAL A 579 15.71 -0.89 -19.68
C VAL A 579 15.99 -2.24 -20.35
N MET A 580 15.12 -3.24 -20.16
CA MET A 580 15.21 -4.56 -20.80
C MET A 580 14.60 -4.60 -22.21
N GLY A 581 13.87 -3.56 -22.61
CA GLY A 581 13.14 -3.49 -23.88
C GLY A 581 12.19 -4.68 -24.07
N GLY A 582 12.18 -5.26 -25.27
CA GLY A 582 11.30 -6.41 -25.60
C GLY A 582 11.51 -7.65 -24.71
N MET A 583 12.65 -7.78 -24.04
CA MET A 583 12.87 -8.86 -23.06
C MET A 583 12.07 -8.64 -21.77
N GLY A 584 11.85 -7.38 -21.36
CA GLY A 584 11.08 -7.05 -20.15
C GLY A 584 9.58 -7.38 -20.26
N PHE A 585 9.06 -7.47 -21.49
CA PHE A 585 7.68 -7.87 -21.78
C PHE A 585 7.48 -9.40 -21.78
N MET A 586 8.55 -10.19 -21.87
CA MET A 586 8.46 -11.65 -21.86
C MET A 586 8.17 -12.19 -20.45
N LYS A 587 7.49 -13.34 -20.37
CA LYS A 587 7.16 -13.98 -19.08
C LYS A 587 8.40 -14.50 -18.34
N GLU A 588 9.34 -15.10 -19.07
CA GLU A 588 10.49 -15.83 -18.51
C GLU A 588 11.35 -15.02 -17.51
N PRO A 589 11.74 -13.75 -17.77
CA PRO A 589 12.50 -12.96 -16.80
C PRO A 589 11.73 -12.57 -15.52
N GLY A 590 10.42 -12.80 -15.47
CA GLY A 590 9.54 -12.59 -14.31
C GLY A 590 9.22 -11.12 -13.98
N VAL A 591 9.72 -10.15 -14.74
CA VAL A 591 9.51 -8.72 -14.45
C VAL A 591 8.07 -8.30 -14.73
N GLU A 592 7.45 -8.83 -15.80
CA GLU A 592 6.02 -8.60 -16.11
C GLU A 592 5.11 -9.06 -14.95
N ARG A 593 5.42 -10.19 -14.32
CA ARG A 593 4.70 -10.71 -13.15
C ARG A 593 4.75 -9.71 -12.00
N VAL A 594 5.93 -9.19 -11.67
CA VAL A 594 6.09 -8.21 -10.59
C VAL A 594 5.30 -6.92 -10.92
N LEU A 595 5.23 -6.47 -12.18
CA LEU A 595 4.40 -5.32 -12.54
C LEU A 595 2.91 -5.62 -12.36
N ARG A 596 2.44 -6.82 -12.76
CA ARG A 596 1.07 -7.29 -12.52
C ARG A 596 0.75 -7.33 -11.02
N ASP A 597 1.67 -7.86 -10.21
CA ASP A 597 1.55 -7.95 -8.75
C ASP A 597 1.44 -6.55 -8.11
N LEU A 598 2.27 -5.60 -8.55
CA LEU A 598 2.32 -4.24 -8.00
C LEU A 598 1.06 -3.39 -8.25
N ARG A 599 0.24 -3.70 -9.28
CA ARG A 599 -0.88 -2.81 -9.66
C ARG A 599 -1.90 -2.59 -8.53
N ILE A 600 -2.13 -3.60 -7.69
CA ILE A 600 -3.12 -3.55 -6.60
C ILE A 600 -2.65 -2.72 -5.39
N PHE A 601 -1.34 -2.54 -5.22
CA PHE A 601 -0.75 -1.85 -4.06
C PHE A 601 -1.11 -0.36 -4.01
N ARG A 602 -1.48 0.22 -5.15
CA ARG A 602 -1.99 1.60 -5.26
C ARG A 602 -3.50 1.73 -4.95
N ILE A 603 -4.20 0.61 -4.71
CA ILE A 603 -5.66 0.51 -4.59
C ILE A 603 -6.10 0.03 -3.19
N PHE A 604 -5.60 -1.12 -2.70
CA PHE A 604 -5.97 -1.62 -1.36
C PHE A 604 -5.26 -0.87 -0.22
N GLU A 605 -5.55 -1.19 1.05
CA GLU A 605 -5.04 -0.46 2.24
C GLU A 605 -5.39 1.05 2.26
N GLY A 606 -6.48 1.39 1.55
CA GLY A 606 -6.83 2.74 1.14
C GLY A 606 -6.23 3.08 -0.23
N THR A 607 -7.06 3.53 -1.18
CA THR A 607 -6.55 3.96 -2.50
C THR A 607 -5.61 5.14 -2.31
N ASN A 608 -4.59 5.27 -3.16
CA ASN A 608 -3.62 6.35 -3.02
C ASN A 608 -4.27 7.74 -3.17
N ASP A 609 -5.40 7.84 -3.85
CA ASP A 609 -6.23 9.05 -3.97
C ASP A 609 -6.90 9.42 -2.65
N ILE A 610 -7.53 8.46 -1.97
CA ILE A 610 -8.17 8.65 -0.66
C ILE A 610 -7.11 8.91 0.42
N LEU A 611 -5.96 8.23 0.36
CA LEU A 611 -4.85 8.48 1.28
C LEU A 611 -4.24 9.87 1.06
N ARG A 612 -4.19 10.40 -0.17
CA ARG A 612 -3.82 11.80 -0.42
C ARG A 612 -4.81 12.78 0.21
N LEU A 613 -6.12 12.57 0.02
CA LEU A 613 -7.14 13.40 0.67
C LEU A 613 -7.02 13.34 2.20
N PHE A 614 -6.77 12.15 2.77
CA PHE A 614 -6.49 11.98 4.20
C PHE A 614 -5.25 12.75 4.65
N VAL A 615 -4.09 12.61 3.98
CA VAL A 615 -2.85 13.33 4.30
C VAL A 615 -3.08 14.84 4.33
N ALA A 616 -3.71 15.39 3.28
CA ALA A 616 -3.98 16.82 3.19
C ALA A 616 -4.95 17.31 4.26
N LEU A 617 -6.05 16.60 4.51
CA LEU A 617 -7.07 17.01 5.48
C LEU A 617 -6.59 16.83 6.93
N GLN A 618 -5.94 15.71 7.25
CA GLN A 618 -5.45 15.40 8.59
C GLN A 618 -4.33 16.36 9.02
N GLY A 619 -3.43 16.74 8.10
CA GLY A 619 -2.45 17.81 8.37
C GLY A 619 -3.09 19.19 8.50
N CYS A 620 -4.12 19.49 7.69
CA CYS A 620 -4.87 20.75 7.78
C CYS A 620 -5.68 20.91 9.07
N MET A 621 -6.05 19.83 9.77
CA MET A 621 -6.97 19.88 10.91
C MET A 621 -6.49 20.79 12.04
N ASP A 622 -5.23 20.71 12.45
CA ASP A 622 -4.75 21.46 13.61
C ASP A 622 -4.49 22.93 13.29
N LYS A 623 -3.90 23.22 12.12
CA LYS A 623 -3.81 24.60 11.61
C LYS A 623 -5.20 25.24 11.42
N GLY A 624 -6.20 24.45 11.03
CA GLY A 624 -7.60 24.88 10.98
C GLY A 624 -8.21 25.20 12.35
N LYS A 625 -7.83 24.47 13.41
CA LYS A 625 -8.21 24.79 14.80
C LYS A 625 -7.55 26.09 15.26
N GLU A 626 -6.25 26.27 15.04
CA GLU A 626 -5.50 27.50 15.36
C GLU A 626 -6.15 28.74 14.74
N LEU A 627 -6.38 28.71 13.42
CA LEU A 627 -7.00 29.81 12.67
C LEU A 627 -8.44 30.10 13.13
N SER A 628 -9.19 29.06 13.51
CA SER A 628 -10.54 29.21 14.11
C SER A 628 -10.49 29.84 15.49
N GLY A 629 -9.47 29.52 16.30
CA GLY A 629 -9.20 30.15 17.59
C GLY A 629 -8.89 31.64 17.45
N LEU A 630 -7.97 31.99 16.54
CA LEU A 630 -7.64 33.38 16.19
C LEU A 630 -8.87 34.17 15.70
N GLY A 631 -9.69 33.57 14.83
CA GLY A 631 -10.94 34.18 14.34
C GLY A 631 -12.02 34.40 15.41
N ASN A 632 -11.94 33.70 16.54
CA ASN A 632 -12.80 33.94 17.71
C ASN A 632 -12.15 34.92 18.70
N ALA A 633 -10.82 34.88 18.87
CA ALA A 633 -10.07 35.85 19.66
C ALA A 633 -10.22 37.28 19.12
N LEU A 634 -10.20 37.46 17.79
CA LEU A 634 -10.43 38.76 17.12
C LEU A 634 -11.83 39.35 17.39
N LYS A 635 -12.83 38.53 17.74
CA LYS A 635 -14.18 39.01 18.12
C LYS A 635 -14.24 39.51 19.57
N ASN A 636 -13.34 39.05 20.43
CA ASN A 636 -13.18 39.47 21.83
C ASN A 636 -11.73 39.93 22.09
N PRO A 637 -11.28 41.04 21.46
CA PRO A 637 -9.86 41.40 21.42
C PRO A 637 -9.27 41.69 22.81
N PHE A 638 -10.04 42.34 23.68
CA PHE A 638 -9.64 42.65 25.06
C PHE A 638 -9.37 41.40 25.93
N GLY A 639 -9.96 40.24 25.58
CA GLY A 639 -9.78 38.99 26.33
C GLY A 639 -8.61 38.13 25.87
N ASN A 640 -7.99 38.41 24.73
CA ASN A 640 -7.03 37.51 24.06
C ASN A 640 -5.77 38.22 23.52
N ALA A 641 -5.42 39.39 24.07
CA ALA A 641 -4.37 40.26 23.54
C ALA A 641 -3.02 39.57 23.26
N GLY A 642 -2.57 38.65 24.13
CA GLY A 642 -1.31 37.93 23.95
C GLY A 642 -1.26 37.02 22.71
N LEU A 643 -2.37 36.35 22.37
CA LEU A 643 -2.47 35.52 21.16
C LEU A 643 -2.40 36.38 19.90
N LEU A 644 -3.09 37.53 19.91
CA LEU A 644 -3.11 38.48 18.80
C LEU A 644 -1.73 39.14 18.60
N LEU A 645 -1.04 39.50 19.68
CA LEU A 645 0.30 40.09 19.64
C LEU A 645 1.35 39.10 19.08
N GLY A 646 1.29 37.84 19.51
CA GLY A 646 2.17 36.78 19.02
C GLY A 646 2.00 36.54 17.52
N GLU A 647 0.76 36.42 17.04
CA GLU A 647 0.49 36.20 15.62
C GLU A 647 0.82 37.42 14.76
N ALA A 648 0.52 38.64 15.23
CA ALA A 648 0.93 39.87 14.56
C ALA A 648 2.46 39.94 14.39
N SER A 649 3.25 39.51 15.39
CA SER A 649 4.72 39.49 15.29
C SER A 649 5.25 38.50 14.24
N LYS A 650 4.62 37.32 14.11
CA LYS A 650 4.94 36.33 13.07
C LYS A 650 4.63 36.85 11.68
N GLN A 651 3.45 37.45 11.49
CA GLN A 651 3.04 38.02 10.20
C GLN A 651 3.90 39.23 9.82
N LEU A 652 4.35 40.04 10.78
CA LEU A 652 5.26 41.16 10.54
C LEU A 652 6.62 40.66 10.03
N ARG A 653 7.22 39.63 10.65
CA ARG A 653 8.47 39.01 10.17
C ARG A 653 8.32 38.45 8.76
N ARG A 654 7.29 37.64 8.50
CA ARG A 654 6.98 37.09 7.17
C ARG A 654 6.85 38.20 6.10
N ARG A 655 6.18 39.31 6.42
CA ARG A 655 6.02 40.47 5.51
C ARG A 655 7.30 41.28 5.31
N ALA A 656 8.21 41.28 6.30
CA ALA A 656 9.48 41.99 6.22
C ALA A 656 10.58 41.23 5.45
N GLY A 657 10.29 40.04 4.91
CA GLY A 657 11.29 39.17 4.26
C GLY A 657 12.31 38.56 5.24
N LEU A 658 12.12 38.73 6.54
CA LEU A 658 12.89 38.07 7.57
C LEU A 658 12.43 36.61 7.64
N GLY A 659 13.33 35.67 7.33
CA GLY A 659 13.05 34.24 7.35
C GLY A 659 12.49 33.78 8.70
N SER A 660 11.76 32.65 8.70
CA SER A 660 11.02 32.16 9.87
C SER A 660 11.86 31.96 11.14
N GLY A 661 13.18 31.80 10.99
CA GLY A 661 14.11 31.37 12.03
C GLY A 661 14.25 29.85 12.12
N LEU A 662 13.52 29.09 11.30
CA LEU A 662 13.69 27.65 11.17
C LEU A 662 15.03 27.34 10.50
N SER A 663 15.72 26.30 10.99
CA SER A 663 16.97 25.81 10.43
C SER A 663 17.18 24.35 10.84
N LEU A 664 17.77 23.56 9.95
CA LEU A 664 18.27 22.21 10.26
C LEU A 664 19.76 22.22 10.68
N SER A 665 20.40 23.39 10.75
CA SER A 665 21.80 23.52 11.19
C SER A 665 21.98 22.99 12.62
N GLY A 666 22.95 22.09 12.82
CA GLY A 666 23.16 21.37 14.08
C GLY A 666 22.28 20.13 14.27
N ILE A 667 21.31 19.88 13.36
CA ILE A 667 20.47 18.67 13.33
C ILE A 667 20.93 17.73 12.20
N ILE A 668 21.34 18.28 11.06
CA ILE A 668 21.90 17.54 9.91
C ILE A 668 23.42 17.68 9.80
N HIS A 669 24.05 16.73 9.10
CA HIS A 669 25.49 16.75 8.86
C HIS A 669 25.89 17.98 7.99
N PRO A 670 27.02 18.68 8.28
CA PRO A 670 27.37 19.92 7.58
C PRO A 670 27.44 19.82 6.05
N GLU A 671 27.85 18.66 5.51
CA GLU A 671 27.89 18.42 4.06
C GLU A 671 26.51 18.46 3.38
N LEU A 672 25.42 18.20 4.12
CA LEU A 672 24.04 18.24 3.62
C LEU A 672 23.34 19.58 3.89
N SER A 673 24.05 20.57 4.45
CA SER A 673 23.51 21.89 4.83
C SER A 673 22.70 22.58 3.72
N ARG A 674 23.17 22.50 2.46
CA ARG A 674 22.46 23.05 1.29
C ARG A 674 21.09 22.38 1.07
N SER A 675 21.03 21.06 1.14
CA SER A 675 19.78 20.31 0.94
C SER A 675 18.83 20.45 2.14
N GLY A 676 19.36 20.66 3.35
CA GLY A 676 18.58 21.12 4.50
C GLY A 676 17.96 22.50 4.31
N GLN A 677 18.68 23.46 3.72
CA GLN A 677 18.12 24.77 3.37
C GLN A 677 16.98 24.65 2.34
N LEU A 678 17.13 23.77 1.34
CA LEU A 678 16.05 23.48 0.38
C LEU A 678 14.81 22.91 1.08
N ALA A 679 14.97 21.98 2.02
CA ALA A 679 13.85 21.41 2.79
C ALA A 679 13.13 22.46 3.66
N VAL A 680 13.88 23.36 4.32
CA VAL A 680 13.29 24.46 5.11
C VAL A 680 12.53 25.44 4.22
N GLN A 681 13.10 25.86 3.08
CA GLN A 681 12.41 26.75 2.13
C GLN A 681 11.14 26.12 1.55
N ALA A 682 11.18 24.82 1.25
CA ALA A 682 10.02 24.07 0.79
C ALA A 682 8.91 23.99 1.87
N LEU A 683 9.29 23.81 3.14
CA LEU A 683 8.36 23.86 4.29
C LEU A 683 7.73 25.23 4.48
N GLU A 684 8.50 26.33 4.39
CA GLU A 684 7.99 27.70 4.48
C GLU A 684 6.97 28.01 3.37
N GLN A 685 7.27 27.61 2.12
CA GLN A 685 6.37 27.75 0.97
C GLN A 685 5.09 26.92 1.17
N PHE A 686 5.23 25.65 1.53
CA PHE A 686 4.12 24.74 1.77
C PHE A 686 3.15 25.25 2.84
N ALA A 687 3.67 25.59 4.02
CA ALA A 687 2.88 26.10 5.14
C ALA A 687 2.18 27.43 4.81
N THR A 688 2.81 28.30 4.02
CA THR A 688 2.21 29.55 3.54
C THR A 688 0.99 29.28 2.67
N VAL A 689 1.06 28.32 1.74
CA VAL A 689 -0.09 27.95 0.90
C VAL A 689 -1.18 27.27 1.73
N VAL A 690 -0.84 26.34 2.63
CA VAL A 690 -1.80 25.70 3.55
C VAL A 690 -2.59 26.75 4.35
N GLU A 691 -1.91 27.73 4.94
CA GLU A 691 -2.53 28.81 5.71
C GLU A 691 -3.47 29.67 4.84
N VAL A 692 -3.03 30.08 3.64
CA VAL A 692 -3.85 30.85 2.69
C VAL A 692 -5.09 30.07 2.21
N LYS A 693 -4.96 28.76 1.93
CA LYS A 693 -6.09 27.93 1.50
C LYS A 693 -7.08 27.69 2.63
N LEU A 694 -6.62 27.48 3.87
CA LEU A 694 -7.50 27.36 5.04
C LEU A 694 -8.24 28.67 5.35
N ILE A 695 -7.59 29.83 5.21
CA ILE A 695 -8.27 31.13 5.37
C ILE A 695 -9.34 31.34 4.28
N LYS A 696 -9.04 30.99 3.02
CA LYS A 696 -9.98 31.14 1.89
C LYS A 696 -11.17 30.18 1.98
N HIS A 697 -10.92 28.87 2.15
CA HIS A 697 -11.92 27.82 1.99
C HIS A 697 -12.47 27.27 3.33
N LYS A 698 -11.82 27.56 4.47
CA LYS A 698 -12.30 27.20 5.82
C LYS A 698 -12.67 25.71 5.93
N LYS A 699 -13.92 25.38 6.31
CA LYS A 699 -14.40 23.99 6.39
C LYS A 699 -14.68 23.39 5.01
N ASP A 700 -15.01 24.21 4.03
CA ASP A 700 -15.38 23.79 2.67
C ASP A 700 -14.17 23.30 1.86
N ILE A 701 -12.95 23.45 2.38
CA ILE A 701 -11.71 22.89 1.83
C ILE A 701 -11.79 21.37 1.59
N VAL A 702 -12.66 20.66 2.32
CA VAL A 702 -12.96 19.23 2.10
C VAL A 702 -13.45 18.92 0.69
N ASN A 703 -14.07 19.89 0.00
CA ASN A 703 -14.58 19.75 -1.36
C ASN A 703 -13.52 20.13 -2.43
N GLU A 704 -12.41 20.76 -2.04
CA GLU A 704 -11.40 21.32 -2.94
C GLU A 704 -10.37 20.27 -3.36
N GLN A 705 -10.84 19.12 -3.86
CA GLN A 705 -9.99 17.94 -4.07
C GLN A 705 -8.78 18.19 -4.99
N PHE A 706 -8.89 19.05 -6.01
CA PHE A 706 -7.76 19.44 -6.86
C PHE A 706 -6.66 20.21 -6.11
N VAL A 707 -7.01 20.91 -5.03
CA VAL A 707 -6.07 21.59 -4.11
C VAL A 707 -5.51 20.58 -3.11
N LEU A 708 -6.38 19.78 -2.47
CA LEU A 708 -5.97 18.76 -1.49
C LEU A 708 -4.98 17.76 -2.09
N GLN A 709 -5.21 17.29 -3.32
CA GLN A 709 -4.33 16.35 -4.03
C GLN A 709 -2.91 16.93 -4.23
N ARG A 710 -2.78 18.22 -4.59
CA ARG A 710 -1.49 18.91 -4.75
C ARG A 710 -0.81 19.21 -3.41
N LEU A 711 -1.57 19.56 -2.37
CA LEU A 711 -1.04 19.68 -1.02
C LEU A 711 -0.51 18.33 -0.50
N ALA A 712 -1.18 17.23 -0.82
CA ALA A 712 -0.72 15.89 -0.46
C ALA A 712 0.57 15.50 -1.20
N ASP A 713 0.69 15.76 -2.51
CA ASP A 713 1.93 15.52 -3.26
C ASP A 713 3.12 16.30 -2.67
N SER A 714 2.94 17.58 -2.33
CA SER A 714 4.01 18.37 -1.70
C SER A 714 4.29 17.96 -0.25
N ALA A 715 3.31 17.45 0.50
CA ALA A 715 3.54 16.84 1.80
C ALA A 715 4.36 15.53 1.70
N ILE A 716 4.10 14.72 0.67
CA ILE A 716 4.84 13.49 0.36
C ILE A 716 6.30 13.82 0.02
N ASP A 717 6.55 14.76 -0.90
CA ASP A 717 7.90 15.20 -1.26
C ASP A 717 8.64 15.81 -0.05
N LEU A 718 7.97 16.61 0.77
CA LEU A 718 8.60 17.28 1.93
C LEU A 718 9.00 16.29 3.03
N TYR A 719 8.15 15.29 3.31
CA TYR A 719 8.54 14.19 4.22
C TYR A 719 9.67 13.35 3.62
N ALA A 720 9.62 13.04 2.32
CA ALA A 720 10.69 12.33 1.62
C ALA A 720 12.05 13.02 1.78
N MET A 721 12.11 14.35 1.61
CA MET A 721 13.34 15.13 1.78
C MET A 721 13.94 14.99 3.18
N VAL A 722 13.16 15.20 4.25
CA VAL A 722 13.71 15.13 5.62
C VAL A 722 14.08 13.71 6.05
N VAL A 723 13.37 12.71 5.55
CA VAL A 723 13.67 11.28 5.75
C VAL A 723 15.07 10.94 5.20
N VAL A 724 15.38 11.31 3.94
CA VAL A 724 16.71 11.03 3.35
C VAL A 724 17.80 11.93 3.92
N LEU A 725 17.50 13.20 4.24
CA LEU A 725 18.43 14.08 4.95
C LEU A 725 18.86 13.48 6.29
N SER A 726 17.94 12.87 7.03
CA SER A 726 18.23 12.25 8.31
C SER A 726 19.11 11.00 8.16
N ARG A 727 18.73 10.07 7.26
CA ARG A 727 19.49 8.83 7.05
C ARG A 727 20.91 9.11 6.58
N ALA A 728 21.06 9.96 5.54
CA ALA A 728 22.37 10.33 5.02
C ALA A 728 23.19 11.15 6.04
N SER A 729 22.56 12.00 6.87
CA SER A 729 23.27 12.69 7.96
C SER A 729 23.81 11.74 9.01
N ARG A 730 23.05 10.70 9.38
CA ARG A 730 23.54 9.67 10.30
C ARG A 730 24.67 8.86 9.66
N SER A 731 24.49 8.38 8.44
CA SER A 731 25.50 7.62 7.68
C SER A 731 26.83 8.37 7.56
N LEU A 732 26.79 9.68 7.29
CA LEU A 732 27.97 10.56 7.29
C LEU A 732 28.59 10.71 8.69
N SER A 733 27.77 10.94 9.72
CA SER A 733 28.25 11.15 11.11
C SER A 733 28.86 9.87 11.73
N GLU A 734 28.38 8.70 11.32
CA GLU A 734 28.90 7.38 11.70
C GLU A 734 30.08 6.91 10.80
N GLY A 735 30.40 7.65 9.73
CA GLY A 735 31.48 7.30 8.81
C GLY A 735 31.23 6.02 7.99
N GLN A 736 29.97 5.68 7.69
CA GLN A 736 29.64 4.46 6.98
C GLN A 736 30.21 4.45 5.54
N SER A 737 30.57 3.28 5.03
CA SER A 737 31.19 3.12 3.70
C SER A 737 30.29 3.60 2.55
N THR A 738 28.97 3.63 2.73
CA THR A 738 27.98 4.14 1.77
C THR A 738 27.72 5.64 1.86
N ALA A 739 28.23 6.34 2.86
CA ALA A 739 27.76 7.67 3.24
C ALA A 739 27.85 8.75 2.15
N GLN A 740 28.92 8.74 1.34
CA GLN A 740 29.04 9.69 0.22
C GLN A 740 28.13 9.34 -0.97
N HIS A 741 27.72 8.08 -1.14
CA HIS A 741 26.68 7.70 -2.10
C HIS A 741 25.29 8.07 -1.59
N GLU A 742 25.00 7.82 -0.30
CA GLU A 742 23.75 8.22 0.35
C GLU A 742 23.55 9.74 0.33
N LYS A 743 24.61 10.51 0.55
CA LYS A 743 24.65 11.96 0.33
C LYS A 743 24.29 12.34 -1.11
N MET A 744 24.89 11.68 -2.11
CA MET A 744 24.61 11.94 -3.52
C MET A 744 23.14 11.64 -3.90
N LEU A 745 22.56 10.56 -3.38
CA LEU A 745 21.14 10.24 -3.51
C LEU A 745 20.26 11.29 -2.82
N CYS A 746 20.63 11.71 -1.61
CA CYS A 746 19.93 12.71 -0.81
C CYS A 746 19.90 14.09 -1.50
N ASP A 747 21.06 14.60 -1.95
CA ASP A 747 21.18 15.88 -2.63
C ASP A 747 20.40 15.88 -3.96
N SER A 748 20.55 14.82 -4.76
CA SER A 748 19.84 14.67 -6.04
C SER A 748 18.32 14.64 -5.84
N TRP A 749 17.84 13.90 -4.84
CA TRP A 749 16.42 13.87 -4.47
C TRP A 749 15.92 15.24 -4.00
N CYS A 750 16.65 15.90 -3.10
CA CYS A 750 16.23 17.18 -2.51
C CYS A 750 16.17 18.32 -3.54
N ILE A 751 17.05 18.33 -4.54
CA ILE A 751 17.03 19.31 -5.64
C ILE A 751 15.72 19.21 -6.44
N GLU A 752 15.30 18.00 -6.84
CA GLU A 752 14.06 17.83 -7.60
C GLU A 752 12.79 17.97 -6.74
N ALA A 753 12.79 17.43 -5.51
CA ALA A 753 11.65 17.52 -4.61
C ALA A 753 11.36 18.98 -4.24
N ALA A 754 12.38 19.79 -3.96
CA ALA A 754 12.23 21.23 -3.74
C ALA A 754 11.71 21.96 -4.98
N ALA A 755 12.04 21.51 -6.19
CA ALA A 755 11.48 22.05 -7.43
C ALA A 755 9.98 21.74 -7.57
N ARG A 756 9.58 20.47 -7.41
CA ARG A 756 8.17 20.04 -7.46
C ARG A 756 7.30 20.74 -6.42
N ILE A 757 7.80 20.92 -5.19
CA ILE A 757 7.09 21.66 -4.14
C ILE A 757 6.93 23.13 -4.54
N ARG A 758 8.02 23.82 -4.92
CA ARG A 758 7.99 25.22 -5.34
C ARG A 758 7.01 25.48 -6.48
N GLU A 759 7.01 24.61 -7.50
CA GLU A 759 6.14 24.72 -8.67
C GLU A 759 4.66 24.46 -8.30
N ASN A 760 4.36 23.41 -7.53
CA ASN A 760 3.01 23.18 -7.02
C ASN A 760 2.50 24.31 -6.12
N MET A 761 3.35 24.87 -5.25
CA MET A 761 2.95 25.96 -4.35
C MET A 761 2.72 27.27 -5.12
N ALA A 762 3.59 27.62 -6.08
CA ALA A 762 3.38 28.78 -6.95
C ALA A 762 2.10 28.64 -7.79
N ALA A 763 1.86 27.45 -8.36
CA ALA A 763 0.66 27.16 -9.14
C ALA A 763 -0.62 27.10 -8.28
N LEU A 764 -0.52 26.83 -6.97
CA LEU A 764 -1.65 26.97 -6.06
C LEU A 764 -1.85 28.41 -5.56
N GLN A 765 -0.80 29.21 -5.41
CA GLN A 765 -0.86 30.52 -4.74
C GLN A 765 -1.12 31.68 -5.70
N SER A 766 -0.41 31.74 -6.83
CA SER A 766 -0.29 32.95 -7.66
C SER A 766 -0.69 32.78 -9.12
N ASP A 767 -0.86 31.55 -9.61
CA ASP A 767 -1.28 31.32 -11.01
C ASP A 767 -2.80 31.52 -11.20
N PRO A 768 -3.26 32.47 -12.03
CA PRO A 768 -4.68 32.61 -12.37
C PRO A 768 -5.21 31.47 -13.24
N GLN A 769 -4.35 30.83 -14.07
CA GLN A 769 -4.76 29.77 -15.00
C GLN A 769 -5.16 28.48 -14.27
N GLN A 770 -4.59 28.20 -13.09
CA GLN A 770 -4.99 27.07 -12.25
C GLN A 770 -6.50 27.04 -11.94
N GLN A 771 -7.15 28.20 -11.74
CA GLN A 771 -8.60 28.25 -11.50
C GLN A 771 -9.41 28.07 -12.79
N GLU A 772 -8.80 28.23 -13.97
CA GLU A 772 -9.39 27.83 -15.25
C GLU A 772 -9.25 26.32 -15.48
N LEU A 773 -8.06 25.75 -15.27
CA LEU A 773 -7.82 24.30 -15.37
C LEU A 773 -8.81 23.51 -14.52
N PHE A 774 -9.06 23.91 -13.27
CA PHE A 774 -10.02 23.23 -12.38
C PHE A 774 -11.48 23.31 -12.89
N ARG A 775 -11.87 24.43 -13.53
CA ARG A 775 -13.19 24.57 -14.18
C ARG A 775 -13.27 23.71 -15.45
N ASN A 776 -12.19 23.65 -16.22
CA ASN A 776 -12.11 22.88 -17.45
C ASN A 776 -12.15 21.37 -17.15
N PHE A 777 -11.40 20.86 -16.17
CA PHE A 777 -11.48 19.47 -15.73
C PHE A 777 -12.90 19.07 -15.30
N LYS A 778 -13.58 19.91 -14.52
CA LYS A 778 -14.98 19.68 -14.10
C LYS A 778 -15.94 19.66 -15.30
N SER A 779 -15.77 20.57 -16.25
CA SER A 779 -16.64 20.70 -17.42
C SER A 779 -16.43 19.56 -18.43
N ILE A 780 -15.19 19.16 -18.67
CA ILE A 780 -14.82 18.00 -19.51
C ILE A 780 -15.36 16.72 -18.88
N SER A 781 -15.12 16.50 -17.58
CA SER A 781 -15.64 15.34 -16.85
C SER A 781 -17.16 15.27 -16.91
N LYS A 782 -17.85 16.39 -16.70
CA LYS A 782 -19.31 16.48 -16.85
C LYS A 782 -19.76 16.06 -18.25
N ALA A 783 -19.17 16.61 -19.31
CA ALA A 783 -19.56 16.30 -20.69
C ALA A 783 -19.29 14.83 -21.08
N LEU A 784 -18.20 14.24 -20.57
CA LEU A 784 -17.91 12.80 -20.74
C LEU A 784 -18.99 11.93 -20.08
N ILE A 785 -19.45 12.30 -18.88
CA ILE A 785 -20.53 11.60 -18.16
C ILE A 785 -21.88 11.76 -18.89
N GLU A 786 -22.24 12.98 -19.32
CA GLU A 786 -23.46 13.25 -20.09
C GLU A 786 -23.47 12.51 -21.45
N ARG A 787 -22.30 12.26 -22.05
CA ARG A 787 -22.16 11.47 -23.28
C ARG A 787 -22.13 9.95 -23.07
N GLY A 788 -21.76 9.50 -21.87
CA GLY A 788 -21.42 8.10 -21.58
C GLY A 788 -20.07 7.65 -22.15
N GLY A 789 -19.15 8.57 -22.44
CA GLY A 789 -17.88 8.29 -23.12
C GLY A 789 -17.23 9.53 -23.73
N VAL A 790 -16.29 9.32 -24.67
CA VAL A 790 -15.60 10.41 -25.38
C VAL A 790 -16.61 11.27 -26.15
N VAL A 791 -16.55 12.60 -25.97
CA VAL A 791 -17.49 13.57 -26.57
C VAL A 791 -17.27 13.72 -28.07
N THR A 792 -16.02 13.83 -28.50
CA THR A 792 -15.63 13.99 -29.91
C THR A 792 -15.67 12.66 -30.67
N SER A 793 -16.14 12.69 -31.91
CA SER A 793 -15.87 11.63 -32.88
C SER A 793 -14.36 11.53 -33.20
N ASN A 794 -13.98 10.57 -34.03
CA ASN A 794 -12.73 10.69 -34.78
C ASN A 794 -12.79 11.91 -35.75
N PRO A 795 -11.66 12.41 -36.27
CA PRO A 795 -11.62 13.60 -37.12
C PRO A 795 -12.35 13.49 -38.48
N LEU A 796 -12.79 12.30 -38.91
CA LEU A 796 -13.54 12.11 -40.15
C LEU A 796 -15.06 12.33 -39.96
N GLY A 797 -15.55 12.38 -38.71
CA GLY A 797 -16.96 12.62 -38.39
C GLY A 797 -17.91 11.44 -38.70
N VAL A 798 -17.38 10.26 -39.01
CA VAL A 798 -18.09 9.01 -39.30
C VAL A 798 -17.86 7.95 -38.23
#